data_AF-A0A0F6P8E2-F1
#
_entry.id   AF-A0A0F6P8E2-F1
#
_cell.length_a   1.000
_cell.length_b   1.000
_cell.length_c   1.000
_cell.angle_alpha   90.00
_cell.angle_beta   90.00
_cell.angle_gamma   90.00
#
_symmetry.space_group_name_H-M   'P 1'
#
loop_
_entity.id
_entity.type
_entity.pdbx_description
1 polymer ?
#
loop_
_entity_poly.entity_id
_entity_poly.type
_entity_poly.pdbx_seq_one_letter_code
_entity_poly.pdbx_strand_id
1 'polypeptide(L)'
;MSSPGGGTDKSAKEVLDEFGQQVHDKVKEEAQKRSNGDLKGLLTSATLSGGEVASSNDPCNSDYTTHFDASGERNPCGNTNVDRFPDKEGAQCDKKKIKDSDSNGGACAPYRRLSLCKKNMEKIPTSTTKHDLLLDVCMAAKFEGESLKGEHPKYKLKYSDSQICTVLARSFADIGDIVRGKDLYLGNKKKNQTKTEREKLEDNLRKIFGNIYEGLDGKIKSNYNDAPDYYQLREDWWTANRHTVWKAMTCSNELKDNRYFRQTCSDTHGSSVANHYCRCNGDQPGNDKANTDPPTYFDYVPQYLRWFEEWAEDFCRKKKKYVDIVKTYCRGKYQGEERYCSRNGFDCEKTKRAIGRLRMGKGCTDCFFACYPYVDWIDNQRKQFEKQKQKYDEEIKKYTNGAVGNGTGRSRKTRAARGSNVNGYEKIFYEKLKEQNYGTVGEFLGLLNNEKACKNVQDTEGGKINFKNVKSSSAGASGTNDIKNGTFYRSEYCQPCPDCGVRKTNGNQWEKKNDDQCNIKLYKPKGDATPTDNTILKSGENHDDIKEKIEQFCKTQNGTGGVANGSGSKSDSQKLYQKWKCYQFEELTKDVQEGVEDDDDGEYDKEVKGAGGLCILKNDQRNEENKGKSQNEPEQFQKTFYDFFYYWVAHMLKDSI
;
A
#
# COMPACT_ATOMS: atom_id res chain seq x y z
N MET A 1 -15.74 -3.70 35.86
CA MET A 1 -17.12 -3.24 35.57
C MET A 1 -17.04 -2.41 34.31
N SER A 2 -17.55 -2.92 33.19
CA SER A 2 -17.44 -2.28 31.87
C SER A 2 -18.81 -1.73 31.51
N SER A 3 -18.91 -0.40 31.40
CA SER A 3 -20.11 0.26 30.88
C SER A 3 -20.36 -0.13 29.42
N PRO A 4 -21.58 -0.55 29.06
CA PRO A 4 -22.01 -0.67 27.67
C PRO A 4 -22.59 0.67 27.20
N GLY A 5 -22.10 1.21 26.08
CA GLY A 5 -22.72 2.35 25.40
C GLY A 5 -21.84 3.60 25.32
N GLY A 6 -21.20 3.78 24.16
CA GLY A 6 -20.39 4.94 23.80
C GLY A 6 -19.36 4.51 22.77
N GLY A 7 -19.57 4.85 21.49
CA GLY A 7 -18.63 4.51 20.43
C GLY A 7 -17.23 4.98 20.81
N THR A 8 -16.31 4.04 21.03
CA THR A 8 -14.96 4.41 21.44
C THR A 8 -14.25 5.01 20.23
N ASP A 9 -13.76 6.25 20.35
CA ASP A 9 -12.90 6.95 19.36
C ASP A 9 -11.56 6.24 19.07
N LYS A 10 -11.39 5.03 19.58
CA LYS A 10 -10.21 4.17 19.45
C LYS A 10 -9.90 3.87 17.98
N SER A 11 -8.62 3.87 17.69
CA SER A 11 -8.03 3.42 16.43
C SER A 11 -7.95 1.90 16.36
N ALA A 12 -7.74 1.35 15.15
CA ALA A 12 -7.57 -0.08 14.97
C ALA A 12 -6.34 -0.59 15.71
N LYS A 13 -5.21 0.13 15.68
CA LYS A 13 -4.01 -0.27 16.43
C LYS A 13 -4.25 -0.36 17.93
N GLU A 14 -5.05 0.53 18.52
CA GLU A 14 -5.37 0.50 19.94
C GLU A 14 -6.22 -0.72 20.30
N VAL A 15 -7.29 -0.97 19.54
CA VAL A 15 -8.16 -2.13 19.75
C VAL A 15 -7.40 -3.44 19.55
N LEU A 16 -6.59 -3.53 18.50
CA LEU A 16 -5.80 -4.72 18.21
C LEU A 16 -4.79 -4.98 19.33
N ASP A 17 -4.04 -3.97 19.78
CA ASP A 17 -3.06 -4.16 20.86
C ASP A 17 -3.72 -4.51 22.20
N GLU A 18 -4.87 -3.91 22.52
CA GLU A 18 -5.65 -4.22 23.72
C GLU A 18 -6.15 -5.67 23.72
N PHE A 19 -6.70 -6.16 22.60
CA PHE A 19 -7.11 -7.56 22.49
C PHE A 19 -5.90 -8.48 22.50
N GLY A 20 -4.79 -8.05 21.90
CA GLY A 20 -3.50 -8.75 21.95
C GLY A 20 -3.04 -8.97 23.39
N GLN A 21 -3.17 -7.94 24.24
CA GLN A 21 -2.85 -8.05 25.66
C GLN A 21 -3.72 -9.07 26.38
N GLN A 22 -5.04 -9.02 26.18
CA GLN A 22 -5.94 -9.98 26.80
C GLN A 22 -5.67 -11.43 26.36
N VAL A 23 -5.24 -11.62 25.10
CA VAL A 23 -4.83 -12.93 24.58
C VAL A 23 -3.49 -13.36 25.18
N HIS A 24 -2.50 -12.47 25.21
CA HIS A 24 -1.20 -12.70 25.83
C HIS A 24 -1.36 -13.14 27.29
N ASP A 25 -2.16 -12.45 28.08
CA ASP A 25 -2.30 -12.74 29.52
C ASP A 25 -2.81 -14.17 29.75
N LYS A 26 -3.78 -14.62 28.94
CA LYS A 26 -4.26 -16.01 28.96
C LYS A 26 -3.19 -17.00 28.48
N VAL A 27 -2.55 -16.72 27.35
CA VAL A 27 -1.55 -17.64 26.75
C VAL A 27 -0.31 -17.77 27.64
N LYS A 28 0.11 -16.69 28.30
CA LYS A 28 1.25 -16.66 29.23
C LYS A 28 1.04 -17.59 30.41
N GLU A 29 -0.12 -17.56 31.04
CA GLU A 29 -0.45 -18.47 32.15
C GLU A 29 -0.44 -19.93 31.71
N GLU A 30 -1.04 -20.23 30.55
CA GLU A 30 -1.09 -21.59 30.02
C GLU A 30 0.31 -22.10 29.62
N ALA A 31 1.12 -21.25 28.99
CA ALA A 31 2.49 -21.57 28.61
C ALA A 31 3.36 -21.86 29.84
N GLN A 32 3.21 -21.08 30.91
CA GLN A 32 3.91 -21.31 32.16
C GLN A 32 3.53 -22.66 32.78
N LYS A 33 2.24 -23.04 32.76
CA LYS A 33 1.76 -24.33 33.27
C LYS A 33 2.29 -25.51 32.47
N ARG A 34 2.34 -25.40 31.13
CA ARG A 34 2.82 -26.47 30.25
C ARG A 34 4.34 -26.66 30.30
N SER A 35 5.08 -25.55 30.19
CA SER A 35 6.54 -25.57 30.10
C SER A 35 7.24 -25.64 31.45
N ASN A 36 6.56 -25.27 32.53
CA ASN A 36 7.15 -25.06 33.85
C ASN A 36 8.39 -24.15 33.84
N GLY A 37 8.44 -23.19 32.91
CA GLY A 37 9.57 -22.29 32.71
C GLY A 37 10.79 -22.87 31.98
N ASP A 38 10.78 -24.15 31.61
CA ASP A 38 11.95 -24.80 31.00
C ASP A 38 12.30 -24.23 29.63
N LEU A 39 11.35 -23.64 28.92
CA LEU A 39 11.61 -23.06 27.59
C LEU A 39 12.33 -21.70 27.63
N LYS A 40 12.58 -21.14 28.82
CA LYS A 40 13.33 -19.89 28.97
C LYS A 40 14.78 -20.08 28.54
N GLY A 41 15.20 -19.32 27.54
CA GLY A 41 16.58 -19.26 27.09
C GLY A 41 17.43 -18.39 28.02
N LEU A 42 18.73 -18.71 28.10
CA LEU A 42 19.75 -17.96 28.82
C LEU A 42 20.84 -17.64 27.79
N LEU A 43 21.11 -16.37 27.55
CA LEU A 43 22.10 -15.97 26.55
C LEU A 43 23.49 -16.47 26.96
N THR A 44 23.80 -16.46 28.26
CA THR A 44 25.06 -17.00 28.82
C THR A 44 25.24 -18.51 28.65
N SER A 45 24.20 -19.24 28.22
CA SER A 45 24.26 -20.69 27.98
C SER A 45 24.25 -21.03 26.49
N ALA A 46 24.28 -20.02 25.61
CA ALA A 46 24.40 -20.22 24.18
C ALA A 46 25.87 -20.42 23.79
N THR A 47 26.11 -21.33 22.86
CA THR A 47 27.45 -21.71 22.38
C THR A 47 27.88 -20.79 21.23
N LEU A 48 29.01 -20.10 21.38
CA LEU A 48 29.57 -19.20 20.38
C LEU A 48 30.50 -19.95 19.42
N SER A 49 30.82 -19.35 18.27
CA SER A 49 31.84 -19.91 17.36
C SER A 49 33.19 -20.01 18.09
N GLY A 50 33.70 -21.24 18.27
CA GLY A 50 34.96 -21.50 19.00
C GLY A 50 34.79 -22.16 20.37
N GLY A 51 33.55 -22.37 20.85
CA GLY A 51 33.27 -23.10 22.10
C GLY A 51 33.20 -22.21 23.36
N GLU A 52 33.35 -20.90 23.22
CA GLU A 52 33.12 -19.94 24.30
C GLU A 52 31.60 -19.71 24.51
N VAL A 53 31.19 -19.37 25.73
CA VAL A 53 29.81 -19.02 26.07
C VAL A 53 29.64 -17.51 26.16
N ALA A 54 28.44 -16.98 25.87
CA ALA A 54 28.21 -15.54 25.95
C ALA A 54 28.49 -15.01 27.37
N SER A 55 29.20 -13.89 27.47
CA SER A 55 29.63 -13.32 28.76
C SER A 55 28.53 -12.57 29.52
N SER A 56 27.38 -12.33 28.88
CA SER A 56 26.30 -11.52 29.45
C SER A 56 24.91 -12.03 29.06
N ASN A 57 23.95 -11.83 29.97
CA ASN A 57 22.52 -12.00 29.69
C ASN A 57 21.88 -10.74 29.09
N ASP A 58 22.64 -9.66 28.94
CA ASP A 58 22.19 -8.44 28.27
C ASP A 58 22.34 -8.60 26.74
N PRO A 59 21.24 -8.62 25.98
CA PRO A 59 21.30 -8.73 24.53
C PRO A 59 21.90 -7.48 23.85
N CYS A 60 21.97 -6.34 24.51
CA CYS A 60 22.61 -5.14 23.96
C CYS A 60 24.13 -5.25 23.95
N ASN A 61 24.69 -5.86 24.99
CA ASN A 61 26.13 -6.01 25.22
C ASN A 61 26.73 -7.27 24.56
N SER A 62 25.92 -8.10 23.91
CA SER A 62 26.39 -9.28 23.20
C SER A 62 27.13 -8.87 21.91
N ASP A 63 28.38 -9.34 21.72
CA ASP A 63 29.19 -9.08 20.52
C ASP A 63 28.85 -10.06 19.39
N TYR A 64 27.67 -9.90 18.81
CA TYR A 64 27.21 -10.74 17.70
C TYR A 64 28.16 -10.74 16.49
N THR A 65 28.93 -9.66 16.30
CA THR A 65 29.86 -9.47 15.18
C THR A 65 31.09 -10.35 15.25
N THR A 66 31.72 -10.48 16.41
CA THR A 66 32.89 -11.36 16.57
C THR A 66 32.50 -12.83 16.77
N HIS A 67 31.30 -13.10 17.30
CA HIS A 67 30.87 -14.45 17.68
C HIS A 67 30.12 -15.26 16.60
N PHE A 68 29.68 -14.63 15.50
CA PHE A 68 28.89 -15.31 14.45
C PHE A 68 29.20 -14.90 13.01
N ASP A 69 30.26 -14.12 12.76
CA ASP A 69 30.50 -13.47 11.47
C ASP A 69 29.25 -12.70 10.99
N ALA A 70 28.68 -11.87 11.89
CA ALA A 70 27.57 -10.98 11.55
C ALA A 70 27.95 -9.93 10.49
N SER A 71 29.24 -9.79 10.18
CA SER A 71 29.79 -8.98 9.10
C SER A 71 29.77 -9.66 7.73
N GLY A 72 29.76 -10.99 7.70
CA GLY A 72 29.87 -11.78 6.48
C GLY A 72 28.56 -12.46 6.12
N GLU A 73 28.64 -13.78 5.95
CA GLU A 73 27.54 -14.55 5.37
C GLU A 73 26.29 -14.67 6.26
N ARG A 74 26.42 -14.38 7.55
CA ARG A 74 25.33 -14.43 8.54
C ARG A 74 24.81 -13.06 8.95
N ASN A 75 25.19 -11.97 8.27
CA ASN A 75 24.60 -10.65 8.54
C ASN A 75 23.07 -10.71 8.40
N PRO A 76 22.28 -10.34 9.45
CA PRO A 76 20.82 -10.44 9.40
C PRO A 76 20.16 -9.63 8.28
N CYS A 77 20.70 -8.46 7.97
CA CYS A 77 20.22 -7.60 6.88
C CYS A 77 20.93 -7.91 5.54
N GLY A 78 22.12 -8.52 5.60
CA GLY A 78 23.01 -8.77 4.47
C GLY A 78 23.57 -7.48 3.83
N ASN A 79 24.16 -7.60 2.64
CA ASN A 79 24.94 -6.51 2.01
C ASN A 79 24.12 -5.45 1.26
N THR A 80 22.81 -5.31 1.53
CA THR A 80 21.92 -4.49 0.70
C THR A 80 21.38 -3.30 1.48
N ASN A 81 21.68 -2.09 1.01
CA ASN A 81 21.04 -0.85 1.45
C ASN A 81 19.62 -0.79 0.86
N VAL A 82 18.65 -1.38 1.57
CA VAL A 82 17.24 -1.46 1.13
C VAL A 82 16.44 -0.37 1.80
N ASP A 83 15.73 0.45 1.01
CA ASP A 83 14.76 1.40 1.54
C ASP A 83 13.65 0.64 2.28
N ARG A 84 13.56 0.88 3.59
CA ARG A 84 12.60 0.23 4.49
C ARG A 84 11.19 0.80 4.35
N PHE A 85 11.08 2.02 3.80
CA PHE A 85 9.84 2.78 3.70
C PHE A 85 9.68 3.45 2.33
N PRO A 86 9.63 2.68 1.22
CA PRO A 86 9.58 3.25 -0.12
C PRO A 86 8.29 4.04 -0.34
N ASP A 87 8.44 5.22 -0.96
CA ASP A 87 7.34 6.12 -1.31
C ASP A 87 6.52 5.59 -2.50
N LYS A 88 7.17 4.91 -3.45
CA LYS A 88 6.60 4.56 -4.76
C LYS A 88 6.07 3.13 -4.85
N GLU A 89 6.56 2.23 -4.01
CA GLU A 89 6.18 0.84 -4.09
C GLU A 89 5.01 0.53 -3.13
N GLY A 90 4.07 -0.33 -3.53
CA GLY A 90 2.86 -0.70 -2.77
C GLY A 90 2.93 -2.11 -2.17
N ALA A 91 2.18 -2.41 -1.09
CA ALA A 91 2.32 -3.69 -0.37
C ALA A 91 2.26 -4.94 -1.28
N GLN A 92 2.96 -6.01 -0.91
CA GLN A 92 2.99 -7.24 -1.70
C GLN A 92 1.75 -8.10 -1.42
N CYS A 93 0.88 -8.23 -2.40
CA CYS A 93 -0.41 -8.96 -2.29
C CYS A 93 -0.58 -10.06 -3.35
N ASP A 94 0.50 -10.53 -3.97
CA ASP A 94 0.46 -11.65 -4.92
C ASP A 94 0.27 -12.98 -4.17
N LYS A 95 -0.70 -13.79 -4.62
CA LYS A 95 -0.96 -15.15 -4.12
C LYS A 95 0.25 -16.09 -4.17
N LYS A 96 1.24 -15.83 -5.04
CA LYS A 96 2.51 -16.58 -5.12
C LYS A 96 3.49 -16.18 -4.01
N LYS A 97 3.29 -15.02 -3.39
CA LYS A 97 4.16 -14.43 -2.35
C LYS A 97 3.54 -14.47 -0.97
N ILE A 98 2.22 -14.55 -0.87
CA ILE A 98 1.48 -14.55 0.38
C ILE A 98 0.73 -15.87 0.52
N LYS A 99 1.01 -16.58 1.62
CA LYS A 99 0.32 -17.80 2.01
C LYS A 99 -1.17 -17.52 2.23
N ASP A 100 -2.02 -18.48 1.91
CA ASP A 100 -3.47 -18.41 2.12
C ASP A 100 -4.15 -17.20 1.43
N SER A 101 -3.57 -16.74 0.32
CA SER A 101 -4.12 -15.72 -0.58
C SER A 101 -4.44 -16.31 -1.95
N ASP A 102 -5.49 -15.81 -2.59
CA ASP A 102 -5.89 -16.19 -3.95
C ASP A 102 -6.03 -14.96 -4.88
N SER A 103 -6.74 -15.10 -6.00
CA SER A 103 -6.93 -13.97 -6.94
C SER A 103 -7.84 -12.87 -6.40
N ASN A 104 -8.73 -13.20 -5.47
CA ASN A 104 -9.85 -12.37 -5.04
C ASN A 104 -9.65 -11.88 -3.60
N GLY A 105 -9.11 -12.72 -2.70
CA GLY A 105 -8.87 -12.41 -1.30
C GLY A 105 -7.44 -12.72 -0.86
N GLY A 106 -6.88 -11.89 0.04
CA GLY A 106 -5.54 -12.14 0.56
C GLY A 106 -5.01 -11.06 1.51
N ALA A 107 -3.90 -11.38 2.18
CA ALA A 107 -3.17 -10.41 2.98
C ALA A 107 -2.14 -9.65 2.11
N CYS A 108 -1.74 -8.47 2.55
CA CYS A 108 -0.77 -7.64 1.86
C CYS A 108 0.45 -7.40 2.76
N ALA A 109 1.60 -7.98 2.43
CA ALA A 109 2.80 -7.80 3.24
C ALA A 109 3.37 -6.38 3.06
N PRO A 110 3.55 -5.60 4.14
CA PRO A 110 4.12 -4.25 4.08
C PRO A 110 5.62 -4.29 3.78
N TYR A 111 6.17 -3.22 3.20
CA TYR A 111 7.59 -3.16 2.81
C TYR A 111 8.59 -3.42 3.92
N ARG A 112 8.29 -2.91 5.12
CA ARG A 112 9.05 -3.18 6.32
C ARG A 112 9.19 -4.69 6.54
N ARG A 113 8.11 -5.47 6.36
CA ARG A 113 8.15 -6.93 6.44
C ARG A 113 8.94 -7.55 5.29
N LEU A 114 8.81 -7.05 4.06
CA LEU A 114 9.52 -7.61 2.90
C LEU A 114 11.04 -7.53 3.04
N SER A 115 11.52 -6.50 3.72
CA SER A 115 12.93 -6.22 3.96
C SER A 115 13.45 -6.71 5.32
N LEU A 116 12.62 -7.30 6.17
CA LEU A 116 12.95 -7.74 7.54
C LEU A 116 14.33 -8.43 7.65
N CYS A 117 15.18 -7.97 8.58
CA CYS A 117 16.51 -8.53 8.80
C CYS A 117 16.40 -9.91 9.46
N LYS A 118 16.51 -10.98 8.66
CA LYS A 118 16.35 -12.37 9.11
C LYS A 118 17.30 -13.37 8.44
N LYS A 119 18.28 -12.92 7.66
CA LYS A 119 19.15 -13.81 6.87
C LYS A 119 19.97 -14.76 7.75
N ASN A 120 20.35 -14.33 8.96
CA ASN A 120 21.01 -15.19 9.93
C ASN A 120 20.14 -16.40 10.31
N MET A 121 18.82 -16.20 10.42
CA MET A 121 17.87 -17.24 10.80
C MET A 121 17.77 -18.37 9.77
N GLU A 122 18.03 -18.07 8.49
CA GLU A 122 18.05 -19.04 7.40
C GLU A 122 19.26 -20.00 7.47
N LYS A 123 20.28 -19.66 8.26
CA LYS A 123 21.55 -20.37 8.38
C LYS A 123 21.80 -20.95 9.77
N ILE A 124 20.79 -20.99 10.64
CA ILE A 124 20.91 -21.59 11.98
C ILE A 124 21.18 -23.09 11.85
N PRO A 125 22.21 -23.65 12.53
CA PRO A 125 22.42 -25.09 12.56
C PRO A 125 21.21 -25.85 13.11
N THR A 126 20.93 -27.05 12.61
CA THR A 126 19.77 -27.80 13.12
C THR A 126 19.96 -28.29 14.55
N SER A 127 21.21 -28.52 14.99
CA SER A 127 21.58 -29.00 16.34
C SER A 127 21.46 -27.94 17.45
N THR A 128 20.91 -26.78 17.13
CA THR A 128 20.71 -25.62 18.02
C THR A 128 19.81 -25.94 19.22
N THR A 129 20.25 -25.51 20.41
CA THR A 129 19.48 -25.60 21.66
C THR A 129 18.50 -24.43 21.82
N LYS A 130 17.66 -24.47 22.87
CA LYS A 130 16.77 -23.34 23.22
C LYS A 130 17.53 -22.04 23.51
N HIS A 131 18.78 -22.13 23.97
CA HIS A 131 19.65 -20.99 24.28
C HIS A 131 20.26 -20.40 23.00
N ASP A 132 20.79 -21.26 22.13
CA ASP A 132 21.36 -20.86 20.85
C ASP A 132 20.31 -20.21 19.95
N LEU A 133 19.09 -20.76 19.92
CA LEU A 133 17.97 -20.19 19.17
C LEU A 133 17.64 -18.78 19.68
N LEU A 134 17.66 -18.56 21.00
CA LEU A 134 17.39 -17.24 21.58
C LEU A 134 18.43 -16.23 21.09
N LEU A 135 19.69 -16.61 21.09
CA LEU A 135 20.79 -15.74 20.67
C LEU A 135 20.66 -15.33 19.20
N ASP A 136 20.36 -16.27 18.31
CA ASP A 136 20.12 -16.02 16.88
C ASP A 136 18.90 -15.12 16.61
N VAL A 137 17.82 -15.32 17.37
CA VAL A 137 16.61 -14.49 17.26
C VAL A 137 16.88 -13.08 17.79
N CYS A 138 17.61 -12.94 18.90
CA CYS A 138 18.05 -11.63 19.42
C CYS A 138 18.97 -10.90 18.43
N MET A 139 19.86 -11.63 17.75
CA MET A 139 20.72 -11.05 16.70
C MET A 139 19.89 -10.47 15.55
N ALA A 140 18.89 -11.21 15.05
CA ALA A 140 17.98 -10.71 14.02
C ALA A 140 17.22 -9.45 14.50
N ALA A 141 16.69 -9.49 15.72
CA ALA A 141 15.94 -8.39 16.33
C ALA A 141 16.80 -7.14 16.54
N LYS A 142 18.05 -7.27 16.99
CA LYS A 142 19.00 -6.16 17.18
C LYS A 142 19.29 -5.46 15.87
N PHE A 143 19.69 -6.20 14.83
CA PHE A 143 20.00 -5.63 13.52
C PHE A 143 18.77 -5.02 12.83
N GLU A 144 17.59 -5.63 13.00
CA GLU A 144 16.32 -5.03 12.54
C GLU A 144 16.06 -3.70 13.26
N GLY A 145 16.23 -3.65 14.58
CA GLY A 145 16.08 -2.44 15.38
C GLY A 145 17.03 -1.33 14.96
N GLU A 146 18.32 -1.64 14.78
CA GLU A 146 19.35 -0.71 14.30
C GLU A 146 19.03 -0.18 12.89
N SER A 147 18.61 -1.06 11.97
CA SER A 147 18.23 -0.67 10.61
C SER A 147 17.03 0.26 10.59
N LEU A 148 15.95 -0.08 11.30
CA LEU A 148 14.75 0.76 11.36
C LEU A 148 15.03 2.11 12.00
N LYS A 149 15.85 2.13 13.05
CA LYS A 149 16.27 3.36 13.72
C LYS A 149 17.06 4.29 12.79
N GLY A 150 17.95 3.74 11.95
CA GLY A 150 18.71 4.53 10.97
C GLY A 150 17.85 5.13 9.85
N GLU A 151 16.82 4.39 9.40
CA GLU A 151 15.98 4.82 8.25
C GLU A 151 14.71 5.60 8.66
N HIS A 152 14.17 5.36 9.85
CA HIS A 152 12.93 6.01 10.31
C HIS A 152 12.99 7.55 10.38
N PRO A 153 14.11 8.21 10.76
CA PRO A 153 14.20 9.67 10.71
C PRO A 153 13.88 10.25 9.33
N LYS A 154 14.36 9.62 8.25
CA LYS A 154 14.07 10.03 6.86
C LYS A 154 12.59 9.89 6.53
N TYR A 155 11.96 8.80 7.00
CA TYR A 155 10.53 8.58 6.85
C TYR A 155 9.72 9.61 7.66
N LYS A 156 10.13 9.91 8.90
CA LYS A 156 9.46 10.86 9.79
C LYS A 156 9.54 12.31 9.28
N LEU A 157 10.61 12.70 8.59
CA LEU A 157 10.69 13.99 7.90
C LEU A 157 9.59 14.15 6.83
N LYS A 158 9.20 13.05 6.17
CA LYS A 158 8.11 13.02 5.19
C LYS A 158 6.74 12.84 5.85
N TYR A 159 6.69 12.05 6.93
CA TYR A 159 5.46 11.63 7.61
C TYR A 159 5.61 11.76 9.14
N SER A 160 5.38 12.97 9.64
CA SER A 160 5.72 13.38 11.02
C SER A 160 4.93 12.66 12.13
N ASP A 161 3.80 12.05 11.80
CA ASP A 161 2.96 11.31 12.75
C ASP A 161 3.45 9.88 13.00
N SER A 162 4.42 9.38 12.22
CA SER A 162 4.99 8.04 12.39
C SER A 162 5.82 7.90 13.67
N GLN A 163 5.58 6.83 14.42
CA GLN A 163 6.21 6.55 15.72
C GLN A 163 7.11 5.31 15.64
N ILE A 164 8.39 5.47 15.97
CA ILE A 164 9.37 4.37 15.89
C ILE A 164 9.01 3.18 16.77
N CYS A 165 8.48 3.39 17.98
CA CYS A 165 8.07 2.28 18.85
C CYS A 165 6.98 1.40 18.20
N THR A 166 6.07 1.99 17.42
CA THR A 166 5.04 1.25 16.67
C THR A 166 5.65 0.45 15.51
N VAL A 167 6.63 1.03 14.81
CA VAL A 167 7.37 0.33 13.74
C VAL A 167 8.15 -0.86 14.31
N LEU A 168 8.85 -0.69 15.43
CA LEU A 168 9.56 -1.76 16.13
C LEU A 168 8.58 -2.84 16.61
N ALA A 169 7.42 -2.47 17.16
CA ALA A 169 6.36 -3.41 17.56
C ALA A 169 5.83 -4.28 16.40
N ARG A 170 5.72 -3.70 15.20
CA ARG A 170 5.32 -4.46 14.00
C ARG A 170 6.41 -5.44 13.56
N SER A 171 7.68 -5.05 13.56
CA SER A 171 8.79 -5.96 13.26
C SER A 171 8.96 -7.04 14.32
N PHE A 172 8.78 -6.72 15.61
CA PHE A 172 8.75 -7.70 16.69
C PHE A 172 7.73 -8.81 16.47
N ALA A 173 6.50 -8.42 16.15
CA ALA A 173 5.41 -9.36 15.92
C ALA A 173 5.68 -10.25 14.70
N ASP A 174 6.27 -9.70 13.65
CA ASP A 174 6.65 -10.47 12.47
C ASP A 174 7.81 -11.44 12.72
N ILE A 175 8.81 -11.06 13.51
CA ILE A 175 9.87 -11.97 13.98
C ILE A 175 9.23 -13.11 14.80
N GLY A 176 8.32 -12.78 15.72
CA GLY A 176 7.58 -13.76 16.50
C GLY A 176 6.79 -14.72 15.64
N ASP A 177 6.11 -14.25 14.59
CA ASP A 177 5.38 -15.11 13.66
C ASP A 177 6.29 -15.98 12.79
N ILE A 178 7.50 -15.54 12.46
CA ILE A 178 8.50 -16.41 11.83
C ILE A 178 8.88 -17.54 12.80
N VAL A 179 9.25 -17.20 14.03
CA VAL A 179 9.65 -18.18 15.06
C VAL A 179 8.53 -19.18 15.33
N ARG A 180 7.26 -18.75 15.33
CA ARG A 180 6.08 -19.59 15.60
C ARG A 180 5.51 -20.33 14.40
N GLY A 181 6.03 -20.07 13.19
CA GLY A 181 5.58 -20.70 11.94
C GLY A 181 4.28 -20.10 11.38
N LYS A 182 3.90 -18.93 11.89
CA LYS A 182 2.66 -18.20 11.60
C LYS A 182 2.78 -17.09 10.57
N ASP A 183 4.00 -16.74 10.17
CA ASP A 183 4.22 -15.72 9.14
C ASP A 183 3.38 -16.04 7.88
N LEU A 184 3.10 -15.10 7.01
CA LEU A 184 2.31 -15.28 5.80
C LEU A 184 3.17 -15.05 4.55
N TYR A 185 4.34 -14.43 4.68
CA TYR A 185 5.17 -14.06 3.55
C TYR A 185 6.09 -15.21 3.11
N LEU A 186 5.82 -15.78 1.93
CA LEU A 186 6.56 -16.91 1.36
C LEU A 186 7.97 -16.52 0.91
N GLY A 187 8.19 -15.27 0.50
CA GLY A 187 9.46 -14.81 -0.06
C GLY A 187 9.67 -15.23 -1.52
N ASN A 188 10.92 -15.24 -1.96
CA ASN A 188 11.27 -15.64 -3.31
C ASN A 188 11.46 -17.16 -3.43
N LYS A 189 11.28 -17.65 -4.67
CA LYS A 189 11.67 -19.00 -5.06
C LYS A 189 12.77 -18.88 -6.10
N LYS A 190 13.98 -19.38 -5.81
CA LYS A 190 15.07 -19.34 -6.78
C LYS A 190 14.74 -20.25 -7.98
N LYS A 191 15.29 -19.92 -9.16
CA LYS A 191 15.18 -20.75 -10.36
C LYS A 191 15.65 -22.17 -10.02
N ASN A 192 14.89 -23.18 -10.45
CA ASN A 192 15.14 -24.62 -10.19
C ASN A 192 14.97 -25.09 -8.74
N GLN A 193 14.33 -24.31 -7.86
CA GLN A 193 13.94 -24.77 -6.52
C GLN A 193 12.44 -25.01 -6.40
N THR A 194 12.07 -26.01 -5.60
CA THR A 194 10.66 -26.34 -5.30
C THR A 194 10.12 -25.54 -4.12
N LYS A 195 11.00 -25.15 -3.18
CA LYS A 195 10.66 -24.42 -1.95
C LYS A 195 11.04 -22.94 -2.02
N THR A 196 10.17 -22.12 -1.47
CA THR A 196 10.36 -20.69 -1.20
C THR A 196 11.35 -20.47 -0.05
N GLU A 197 11.87 -19.24 0.10
CA GLU A 197 12.75 -18.84 1.21
C GLU A 197 12.12 -19.17 2.57
N ARG A 198 10.84 -18.83 2.75
CA ARG A 198 10.13 -19.13 4.00
C ARG A 198 9.98 -20.62 4.24
N GLU A 199 9.62 -21.42 3.24
CA GLU A 199 9.44 -22.87 3.42
C GLU A 199 10.72 -23.55 3.90
N LYS A 200 11.89 -23.12 3.41
CA LYS A 200 13.18 -23.63 3.89
C LYS A 200 13.48 -23.22 5.32
N LEU A 201 13.23 -21.95 5.66
CA LEU A 201 13.40 -21.46 7.03
C LEU A 201 12.47 -22.23 7.98
N GLU A 202 11.23 -22.47 7.57
CA GLU A 202 10.25 -23.23 8.34
C GLU A 202 10.67 -24.70 8.51
N ASP A 203 11.19 -25.37 7.48
CA ASP A 203 11.77 -26.71 7.62
C ASP A 203 12.92 -26.74 8.63
N ASN A 204 13.77 -25.70 8.63
CA ASN A 204 14.90 -25.59 9.55
C ASN A 204 14.42 -25.42 10.99
N LEU A 205 13.47 -24.49 11.21
CA LEU A 205 12.87 -24.25 12.52
C LEU A 205 12.16 -25.50 13.06
N ARG A 206 11.44 -26.26 12.22
CA ARG A 206 10.83 -27.54 12.64
C ARG A 206 11.87 -28.53 13.17
N LYS A 207 13.04 -28.63 12.54
CA LYS A 207 14.14 -29.48 13.01
C LYS A 207 14.73 -28.98 14.32
N ILE A 208 14.98 -27.67 14.43
CA ILE A 208 15.50 -27.05 15.66
C ILE A 208 14.54 -27.29 16.82
N PHE A 209 13.24 -27.04 16.64
CA PHE A 209 12.24 -27.30 17.67
C PHE A 209 12.05 -28.78 17.99
N GLY A 210 12.25 -29.68 17.02
CA GLY A 210 12.36 -31.11 17.28
C GLY A 210 13.52 -31.45 18.20
N ASN A 211 14.69 -30.85 18.02
CA ASN A 211 15.83 -31.05 18.92
C ASN A 211 15.61 -30.44 20.30
N ILE A 212 14.98 -29.26 20.38
CA ILE A 212 14.57 -28.66 21.65
C ILE A 212 13.59 -29.59 22.39
N TYR A 213 12.61 -30.14 21.68
CA TYR A 213 11.63 -31.09 22.22
C TYR A 213 12.29 -32.36 22.76
N GLU A 214 13.27 -32.92 22.04
CA GLU A 214 14.03 -34.09 22.50
C GLU A 214 14.89 -33.80 23.74
N GLY A 215 15.34 -32.55 23.92
CA GLY A 215 16.09 -32.11 25.10
C GLY A 215 15.25 -31.75 26.33
N LEU A 216 13.91 -31.82 26.26
CA LEU A 216 13.04 -31.56 27.40
C LEU A 216 13.02 -32.73 28.39
N ASP A 217 12.82 -32.42 29.68
CA ASP A 217 12.47 -33.44 30.68
C ASP A 217 11.23 -34.22 30.26
N GLY A 218 11.21 -35.53 30.49
CA GLY A 218 10.13 -36.42 30.06
C GLY A 218 8.73 -36.00 30.52
N LYS A 219 8.60 -35.36 31.69
CA LYS A 219 7.30 -34.86 32.21
C LYS A 219 6.84 -33.58 31.51
N ILE A 220 7.77 -32.74 31.06
CA ILE A 220 7.44 -31.52 30.30
C ILE A 220 7.16 -31.89 28.85
N LYS A 221 7.98 -32.80 28.30
CA LYS A 221 7.86 -33.33 26.94
C LYS A 221 6.45 -33.89 26.68
N SER A 222 5.88 -34.63 27.62
CA SER A 222 4.53 -35.20 27.49
C SER A 222 3.39 -34.16 27.40
N ASN A 223 3.64 -32.90 27.77
CA ASN A 223 2.68 -31.80 27.60
C ASN A 223 2.59 -31.28 26.15
N TYR A 224 3.50 -31.71 25.26
CA TYR A 224 3.56 -31.29 23.86
C TYR A 224 3.37 -32.48 22.92
N ASN A 225 2.27 -32.50 22.16
CA ASN A 225 1.86 -33.63 21.31
C ASN A 225 1.58 -33.22 19.85
N ASP A 226 2.34 -32.26 19.32
CA ASP A 226 2.08 -31.58 18.06
C ASP A 226 3.25 -31.64 17.05
N ALA A 227 4.06 -32.70 17.17
CA ALA A 227 5.04 -33.08 16.16
C ALA A 227 4.37 -33.36 14.79
N PRO A 228 5.07 -33.13 13.66
CA PRO A 228 6.45 -32.65 13.55
C PRO A 228 6.56 -31.12 13.48
N ASP A 229 5.46 -30.40 13.67
CA ASP A 229 5.43 -28.93 13.47
C ASP A 229 5.73 -28.15 14.76
N TYR A 230 5.42 -28.74 15.93
CA TYR A 230 5.71 -28.21 17.26
C TYR A 230 5.14 -26.81 17.51
N TYR A 231 4.00 -26.45 16.90
CA TYR A 231 3.37 -25.14 17.04
C TYR A 231 3.18 -24.69 18.51
N GLN A 232 2.65 -25.53 19.38
CA GLN A 232 2.44 -25.25 20.80
C GLN A 232 3.76 -25.03 21.54
N LEU A 233 4.77 -25.85 21.27
CA LEU A 233 6.12 -25.68 21.83
C LEU A 233 6.74 -24.35 21.39
N ARG A 234 6.56 -23.99 20.11
CA ARG A 234 7.04 -22.74 19.51
C ARG A 234 6.34 -21.51 20.11
N GLU A 235 5.03 -21.59 20.33
CA GLU A 235 4.25 -20.55 21.01
C GLU A 235 4.73 -20.31 22.45
N ASP A 236 4.92 -21.40 23.20
CA ASP A 236 5.36 -21.32 24.59
C ASP A 236 6.81 -20.83 24.68
N TRP A 237 7.70 -21.25 23.75
CA TRP A 237 9.06 -20.74 23.66
C TRP A 237 9.09 -19.25 23.34
N TRP A 238 8.30 -18.78 22.37
CA TRP A 238 8.21 -17.34 22.09
C TRP A 238 7.74 -16.59 23.34
N THR A 239 6.66 -17.05 23.97
CA THR A 239 6.09 -16.44 25.18
C THR A 239 7.12 -16.35 26.31
N ALA A 240 7.94 -17.38 26.51
CA ALA A 240 9.00 -17.40 27.53
C ALA A 240 10.16 -16.42 27.24
N ASN A 241 10.40 -16.07 25.96
CA ASN A 241 11.61 -15.38 25.52
C ASN A 241 11.38 -13.99 24.90
N ARG A 242 10.12 -13.64 24.60
CA ARG A 242 9.73 -12.40 23.89
C ARG A 242 10.30 -11.12 24.52
N HIS A 243 10.43 -11.09 25.85
CA HIS A 243 11.00 -9.96 26.58
C HIS A 243 12.48 -9.72 26.25
N THR A 244 13.28 -10.78 26.15
CA THR A 244 14.71 -10.68 25.77
C THR A 244 14.86 -10.24 24.32
N VAL A 245 14.01 -10.75 23.43
CA VAL A 245 14.00 -10.37 22.01
C VAL A 245 13.64 -8.88 21.83
N TRP A 246 12.66 -8.38 22.59
CA TRP A 246 12.31 -6.95 22.58
C TRP A 246 13.45 -6.06 23.05
N LYS A 247 14.16 -6.48 24.11
CA LYS A 247 15.34 -5.78 24.61
C LYS A 247 16.41 -5.66 23.52
N ALA A 248 16.73 -6.78 22.84
CA ALA A 248 17.68 -6.81 21.74
C ALA A 248 17.36 -5.79 20.64
N MET A 249 16.09 -5.66 20.27
CA MET A 249 15.64 -4.73 19.23
C MET A 249 15.62 -3.26 19.65
N THR A 250 15.61 -2.98 20.95
CA THR A 250 15.51 -1.62 21.50
C THR A 250 16.82 -1.16 22.14
N CYS A 251 17.95 -1.78 21.76
CA CYS A 251 19.29 -1.48 22.25
C CYS A 251 19.88 -0.16 21.67
N SER A 252 19.23 0.98 21.91
CA SER A 252 19.77 2.26 21.44
C SER A 252 19.42 3.48 22.28
N ASN A 253 20.42 4.35 22.48
CA ASN A 253 20.25 5.64 23.16
C ASN A 253 19.40 6.65 22.39
N GLU A 254 19.28 6.52 21.07
CA GLU A 254 18.39 7.37 20.28
C GLU A 254 16.90 7.10 20.54
N LEU A 255 16.56 5.97 21.19
CA LEU A 255 15.19 5.67 21.60
C LEU A 255 14.79 6.31 22.94
N LYS A 256 15.70 7.03 23.62
CA LYS A 256 15.50 7.54 24.98
C LYS A 256 14.21 8.33 25.17
N ASP A 257 13.81 9.13 24.18
CA ASP A 257 12.63 10.01 24.25
C ASP A 257 11.43 9.45 23.46
N ASN A 258 11.51 8.18 23.03
CA ASN A 258 10.43 7.53 22.29
C ASN A 258 9.46 6.81 23.21
N ARG A 259 8.18 7.11 22.99
CA ARG A 259 7.06 6.55 23.74
C ARG A 259 6.22 5.57 22.92
N TYR A 260 5.73 4.51 23.56
CA TYR A 260 4.70 3.65 22.98
C TYR A 260 3.35 4.39 22.94
N PHE A 261 2.47 4.01 22.01
CA PHE A 261 1.24 4.78 21.76
C PHE A 261 0.15 4.53 22.82
N ARG A 262 0.14 3.36 23.44
CA ARG A 262 -0.84 2.94 24.45
C ARG A 262 -0.22 2.89 25.85
N GLN A 263 -1.05 3.09 26.88
CA GLN A 263 -0.72 2.80 28.28
C GLN A 263 -0.77 1.28 28.49
N THR A 264 0.39 0.65 28.53
CA THR A 264 0.53 -0.81 28.60
C THR A 264 1.40 -1.28 29.76
N CYS A 265 2.20 -0.38 30.31
CA CYS A 265 3.03 -0.67 31.46
C CYS A 265 2.19 -0.65 32.73
N SER A 266 2.65 -1.39 33.74
CA SER A 266 2.11 -1.31 35.09
C SER A 266 3.20 -0.76 36.01
N ASP A 267 2.94 0.39 36.61
CA ASP A 267 3.79 0.98 37.64
C ASP A 267 3.09 1.05 39.00
N THR A 268 3.75 1.66 39.99
CA THR A 268 3.24 1.81 41.36
C THR A 268 1.97 2.66 41.45
N HIS A 269 1.63 3.42 40.40
CA HIS A 269 0.48 4.32 40.34
C HIS A 269 -0.60 3.86 39.35
N GLY A 270 -0.45 2.69 38.73
CA GLY A 270 -1.42 2.08 37.83
C GLY A 270 -0.89 1.88 36.40
N SER A 271 -1.78 1.97 35.41
CA SER A 271 -1.40 1.84 34.01
C SER A 271 -0.61 3.07 33.53
N SER A 272 0.53 2.84 32.89
CA SER A 272 1.38 3.91 32.38
C SER A 272 1.92 3.64 30.97
N VAL A 273 2.42 4.69 30.35
CA VAL A 273 3.03 4.62 29.02
C VAL A 273 4.51 4.26 29.17
N ALA A 274 5.01 3.38 28.30
CA ALA A 274 6.45 3.23 28.08
C ALA A 274 6.99 4.52 27.45
N ASN A 275 7.42 5.47 28.27
CA ASN A 275 7.80 6.82 27.84
C ASN A 275 9.28 6.94 27.41
N HIS A 276 10.09 5.92 27.69
CA HIS A 276 11.52 5.92 27.38
C HIS A 276 11.92 4.61 26.73
N TYR A 277 12.81 4.68 25.74
CA TYR A 277 13.39 3.52 25.05
C TYR A 277 12.40 2.55 24.40
N CYS A 278 11.12 2.93 24.29
CA CYS A 278 10.03 2.00 24.02
C CYS A 278 9.99 0.82 25.02
N ARG A 279 10.30 1.05 26.30
CA ARG A 279 10.33 0.01 27.34
C ARG A 279 9.54 0.42 28.59
N CYS A 280 9.03 -0.58 29.31
CA CYS A 280 8.25 -0.38 30.53
C CYS A 280 9.13 -0.24 31.78
N ASN A 281 8.53 0.30 32.84
CA ASN A 281 9.03 0.20 34.21
C ASN A 281 10.45 0.75 34.44
N GLY A 282 10.91 1.69 33.61
CA GLY A 282 12.26 2.25 33.69
C GLY A 282 13.37 1.27 33.26
N ASP A 283 13.02 0.23 32.50
CA ASP A 283 13.99 -0.62 31.78
C ASP A 283 14.68 0.20 30.69
N GLN A 284 16.01 0.06 30.56
CA GLN A 284 16.80 0.81 29.58
C GLN A 284 18.02 0.00 29.11
N PRO A 285 18.52 0.25 27.89
CA PRO A 285 19.73 -0.41 27.38
C PRO A 285 20.91 -0.30 28.35
N GLY A 286 21.58 -1.42 28.64
CA GLY A 286 22.72 -1.48 29.56
C GLY A 286 22.37 -1.44 31.05
N ASN A 287 21.09 -1.28 31.42
CA ASN A 287 20.60 -1.40 32.79
C ASN A 287 19.23 -2.10 32.79
N ASP A 288 19.25 -3.34 32.32
CA ASP A 288 18.07 -4.16 32.08
C ASP A 288 17.43 -4.63 33.40
N LYS A 289 16.12 -4.42 33.54
CA LYS A 289 15.26 -4.98 34.58
C LYS A 289 14.80 -6.39 34.19
N ALA A 290 14.96 -7.34 35.11
CA ALA A 290 14.56 -8.72 34.88
C ALA A 290 13.04 -8.85 34.65
N ASN A 291 12.65 -9.73 33.72
CA ASN A 291 11.25 -10.10 33.44
C ASN A 291 10.29 -8.92 33.15
N THR A 292 10.80 -7.80 32.63
CA THR A 292 9.93 -6.69 32.19
C THR A 292 9.33 -7.03 30.83
N ASP A 293 8.00 -7.09 30.75
CA ASP A 293 7.31 -7.36 29.49
C ASP A 293 7.45 -6.18 28.51
N PRO A 294 7.53 -6.47 27.19
CA PRO A 294 7.42 -5.45 26.14
C PRO A 294 6.13 -4.62 26.30
N PRO A 295 6.13 -3.32 25.96
CA PRO A 295 4.92 -2.49 26.02
C PRO A 295 3.92 -2.80 24.90
N THR A 296 4.24 -3.73 24.00
CA THR A 296 3.42 -4.10 22.84
C THR A 296 2.89 -5.52 22.98
N TYR A 297 1.72 -5.78 22.41
CA TYR A 297 1.10 -7.10 22.33
C TYR A 297 0.67 -7.45 20.91
N PHE A 298 1.16 -6.72 19.92
CA PHE A 298 1.02 -7.04 18.50
C PHE A 298 1.46 -8.46 18.15
N ASP A 299 2.42 -9.05 18.85
CA ASP A 299 2.79 -10.45 18.65
C ASP A 299 1.68 -11.45 19.03
N TYR A 300 0.60 -11.03 19.68
CA TYR A 300 -0.61 -11.85 19.91
C TYR A 300 -1.82 -11.39 19.09
N VAL A 301 -1.61 -10.50 18.12
CA VAL A 301 -2.59 -10.10 17.11
C VAL A 301 -2.34 -10.93 15.85
N PRO A 302 -3.35 -11.54 15.19
CA PRO A 302 -3.17 -12.25 13.91
C PRO A 302 -2.47 -11.38 12.85
N GLN A 303 -1.47 -11.94 12.15
CA GLN A 303 -0.59 -11.17 11.26
C GLN A 303 -1.33 -10.38 10.18
N TYR A 304 -2.36 -10.98 9.59
CA TYR A 304 -3.18 -10.32 8.58
C TYR A 304 -3.78 -9.00 9.08
N LEU A 305 -4.31 -8.95 10.31
CA LEU A 305 -4.91 -7.74 10.89
C LEU A 305 -3.86 -6.65 11.13
N ARG A 306 -2.65 -7.04 11.56
CA ARG A 306 -1.53 -6.09 11.74
C ARG A 306 -1.09 -5.48 10.41
N TRP A 307 -0.99 -6.29 9.37
CA TRP A 307 -0.63 -5.81 8.05
C TRP A 307 -1.74 -4.93 7.44
N PHE A 308 -3.02 -5.23 7.70
CA PHE A 308 -4.11 -4.40 7.22
C PHE A 308 -4.16 -3.04 7.95
N GLU A 309 -3.89 -3.03 9.26
CA GLU A 309 -3.72 -1.80 10.03
C GLU A 309 -2.51 -0.98 9.54
N GLU A 310 -1.34 -1.61 9.37
CA GLU A 310 -0.13 -0.95 8.85
C GLU A 310 -0.35 -0.39 7.43
N TRP A 311 -1.05 -1.14 6.58
CA TRP A 311 -1.45 -0.71 5.24
C TRP A 311 -2.34 0.53 5.29
N ALA A 312 -3.34 0.57 6.17
CA ALA A 312 -4.27 1.68 6.27
C ALA A 312 -3.58 2.97 6.72
N GLU A 313 -2.69 2.89 7.72
CA GLU A 313 -1.92 4.05 8.15
C GLU A 313 -0.98 4.57 7.05
N ASP A 314 -0.24 3.69 6.36
CA ASP A 314 0.67 4.08 5.27
C ASP A 314 -0.11 4.66 4.08
N PHE A 315 -1.24 4.04 3.73
CA PHE A 315 -2.18 4.57 2.73
C PHE A 315 -2.60 6.00 3.06
N CYS A 316 -3.05 6.26 4.28
CA CYS A 316 -3.53 7.59 4.67
C CYS A 316 -2.42 8.65 4.66
N ARG A 317 -1.20 8.30 5.12
CA ARG A 317 -0.01 9.18 5.03
C ARG A 317 0.32 9.54 3.59
N LYS A 318 0.40 8.54 2.72
CA LYS A 318 0.70 8.72 1.29
C LYS A 318 -0.42 9.47 0.57
N LYS A 319 -1.69 9.16 0.86
CA LYS A 319 -2.87 9.84 0.31
C LYS A 319 -2.80 11.33 0.58
N LYS A 320 -2.52 11.74 1.82
CA LYS A 320 -2.37 13.16 2.17
C LYS A 320 -1.31 13.84 1.30
N LYS A 321 -0.11 13.26 1.24
CA LYS A 321 1.02 13.78 0.45
C LYS A 321 0.69 13.87 -1.04
N TYR A 322 0.11 12.82 -1.63
CA TYR A 322 -0.29 12.85 -3.03
C TYR A 322 -1.34 13.92 -3.31
N VAL A 323 -2.36 14.05 -2.44
CA VAL A 323 -3.38 15.09 -2.55
C VAL A 323 -2.76 16.48 -2.48
N ASP A 324 -1.84 16.73 -1.55
CA ASP A 324 -1.13 18.01 -1.43
C ASP A 324 -0.31 18.33 -2.71
N ILE A 325 0.34 17.31 -3.29
CA ILE A 325 1.09 17.44 -4.56
C ILE A 325 0.14 17.81 -5.69
N VAL A 326 -0.93 17.03 -5.94
CA VAL A 326 -1.84 17.32 -7.06
C VAL A 326 -2.57 18.64 -6.86
N LYS A 327 -2.93 19.01 -5.62
CA LYS A 327 -3.51 20.32 -5.31
C LYS A 327 -2.55 21.45 -5.69
N THR A 328 -1.28 21.34 -5.30
CA THR A 328 -0.25 22.33 -5.62
C THR A 328 -0.06 22.47 -7.13
N TYR A 329 0.02 21.35 -7.84
CA TYR A 329 0.27 21.37 -9.29
C TYR A 329 -0.96 21.66 -10.14
N CYS A 330 -2.17 21.45 -9.63
CA CYS A 330 -3.41 21.64 -10.40
C CYS A 330 -4.22 22.87 -10.01
N ARG A 331 -4.08 23.38 -8.78
CA ARG A 331 -4.82 24.53 -8.23
C ARG A 331 -3.94 25.59 -7.55
N GLY A 332 -2.62 25.38 -7.53
CA GLY A 332 -1.66 26.33 -6.94
C GLY A 332 -1.37 27.54 -7.82
N LYS A 333 -0.21 28.16 -7.60
CA LYS A 333 0.29 29.28 -8.42
C LYS A 333 1.36 28.82 -9.41
N TYR A 334 1.37 29.41 -10.59
CA TYR A 334 2.39 29.29 -11.61
C TYR A 334 2.81 30.68 -12.06
N GLN A 335 4.11 31.00 -11.96
CA GLN A 335 4.65 32.34 -12.25
C GLN A 335 3.91 33.48 -11.51
N GLY A 336 3.43 33.23 -10.30
CA GLY A 336 2.71 34.20 -9.47
C GLY A 336 1.19 34.22 -9.67
N GLU A 337 0.69 33.62 -10.74
CA GLU A 337 -0.74 33.55 -11.06
C GLU A 337 -1.37 32.23 -10.60
N GLU A 338 -2.59 32.26 -10.07
CA GLU A 338 -3.34 31.05 -9.78
C GLU A 338 -3.77 30.36 -11.07
N ARG A 339 -3.84 29.03 -11.05
CA ARG A 339 -4.28 28.21 -12.18
C ARG A 339 -5.38 27.25 -11.80
N TYR A 340 -6.18 26.85 -12.79
CA TYR A 340 -7.10 25.74 -12.68
C TYR A 340 -6.84 24.75 -13.81
N CYS A 341 -6.15 23.65 -13.49
CA CYS A 341 -5.74 22.66 -14.49
C CYS A 341 -6.57 21.37 -14.43
N SER A 342 -6.67 20.65 -15.54
CA SER A 342 -7.23 19.30 -15.55
C SER A 342 -6.16 18.22 -15.45
N ARG A 343 -6.58 16.99 -15.12
CA ARG A 343 -5.73 15.79 -15.20
C ARG A 343 -5.05 15.57 -16.55
N ASN A 344 -5.59 16.15 -17.64
CA ASN A 344 -5.08 16.01 -19.00
C ASN A 344 -4.10 17.13 -19.39
N GLY A 345 -3.73 17.99 -18.44
CA GLY A 345 -2.80 19.08 -18.65
C GLY A 345 -3.40 20.33 -19.31
N PHE A 346 -4.73 20.41 -19.38
CA PHE A 346 -5.41 21.58 -19.94
C PHE A 346 -5.63 22.67 -18.91
N ASP A 347 -5.49 23.91 -19.35
CA ASP A 347 -5.90 25.11 -18.63
C ASP A 347 -7.42 25.26 -18.75
N CYS A 348 -8.13 25.10 -17.64
CA CYS A 348 -9.58 25.10 -17.61
C CYS A 348 -10.21 26.49 -17.66
N GLU A 349 -9.43 27.56 -17.58
CA GLU A 349 -9.93 28.91 -17.86
C GLU A 349 -10.29 29.03 -19.34
N LYS A 350 -9.37 28.57 -20.20
CA LYS A 350 -9.44 28.69 -21.66
C LYS A 350 -10.00 27.45 -22.36
N THR A 351 -10.07 26.32 -21.67
CA THR A 351 -10.59 25.05 -22.21
C THR A 351 -12.11 24.97 -22.07
N LYS A 352 -12.79 24.64 -23.18
CA LYS A 352 -14.24 24.36 -23.25
C LYS A 352 -14.42 22.98 -23.87
N ARG A 353 -14.68 21.97 -23.03
CA ARG A 353 -14.78 20.58 -23.47
C ARG A 353 -16.04 20.28 -24.26
N ALA A 354 -17.18 20.91 -23.93
CA ALA A 354 -18.45 20.66 -24.63
C ALA A 354 -18.38 20.98 -26.13
N ILE A 355 -17.56 21.97 -26.51
CA ILE A 355 -17.31 22.35 -27.91
C ILE A 355 -15.94 21.87 -28.43
N GLY A 356 -15.18 21.13 -27.62
CA GLY A 356 -13.88 20.57 -28.00
C GLY A 356 -12.75 21.58 -28.16
N ARG A 357 -12.88 22.80 -27.63
CA ARG A 357 -11.76 23.76 -27.54
C ARG A 357 -10.83 23.37 -26.40
N LEU A 358 -9.65 22.83 -26.71
CA LEU A 358 -8.69 22.34 -25.71
C LEU A 358 -7.43 23.20 -25.68
N ARG A 359 -7.12 23.85 -24.56
CA ARG A 359 -5.98 24.75 -24.40
C ARG A 359 -5.02 24.25 -23.32
N MET A 360 -3.73 24.36 -23.60
CA MET A 360 -2.66 24.16 -22.65
C MET A 360 -2.06 25.52 -22.28
N GLY A 361 -1.54 25.63 -21.06
CA GLY A 361 -1.08 26.91 -20.55
C GLY A 361 -0.88 26.86 -19.05
N LYS A 362 -0.36 27.96 -18.47
CA LYS A 362 -0.19 28.14 -17.02
C LYS A 362 0.50 26.97 -16.30
N GLY A 363 1.43 26.30 -16.98
CA GLY A 363 2.12 25.12 -16.47
C GLY A 363 1.21 23.93 -16.17
N CYS A 364 0.01 23.84 -16.77
CA CYS A 364 -0.92 22.75 -16.49
C CYS A 364 -0.40 21.36 -16.87
N THR A 365 0.65 21.25 -17.69
CA THR A 365 1.38 20.00 -17.90
C THR A 365 1.96 19.44 -16.60
N ASP A 366 2.32 20.27 -15.62
CA ASP A 366 2.75 19.80 -14.30
C ASP A 366 1.62 19.05 -13.58
N CYS A 367 0.38 19.53 -13.71
CA CYS A 367 -0.80 18.85 -13.17
C CYS A 367 -0.98 17.46 -13.80
N PHE A 368 -0.78 17.33 -15.11
CA PHE A 368 -0.82 16.04 -15.79
C PHE A 368 0.20 15.06 -15.21
N PHE A 369 1.46 15.48 -15.06
CA PHE A 369 2.51 14.64 -14.47
C PHE A 369 2.35 14.38 -12.97
N ALA A 370 1.65 15.25 -12.24
CA ALA A 370 1.29 15.01 -10.84
C ALA A 370 0.11 14.03 -10.71
N CYS A 371 -0.92 14.18 -11.53
CA CYS A 371 -2.14 13.37 -11.47
C CYS A 371 -1.91 11.94 -11.96
N TYR A 372 -1.14 11.73 -13.03
CA TYR A 372 -0.93 10.39 -13.59
C TYR A 372 -0.41 9.35 -12.58
N PRO A 373 0.72 9.55 -11.88
CA PRO A 373 1.22 8.59 -10.89
C PRO A 373 0.28 8.47 -9.67
N TYR A 374 -0.39 9.54 -9.27
CA TYR A 374 -1.38 9.49 -8.19
C TYR A 374 -2.59 8.62 -8.54
N VAL A 375 -3.07 8.74 -9.77
CA VAL A 375 -4.21 7.97 -10.30
C VAL A 375 -3.88 6.48 -10.38
N ASP A 376 -2.71 6.11 -10.88
CA ASP A 376 -2.29 4.71 -10.88
C ASP A 376 -2.10 4.18 -9.44
N TRP A 377 -1.45 4.97 -8.58
CA TRP A 377 -1.26 4.62 -7.18
C TRP A 377 -2.60 4.37 -6.46
N ILE A 378 -3.59 5.29 -6.56
CA ILE A 378 -4.86 5.16 -5.84
C ILE A 378 -5.69 3.96 -6.33
N ASP A 379 -5.63 3.66 -7.62
CA ASP A 379 -6.28 2.48 -8.19
C ASP A 379 -5.65 1.18 -7.67
N ASN A 380 -4.32 1.14 -7.57
CA ASN A 380 -3.61 0.01 -7.00
C ASN A 380 -3.92 -0.16 -5.51
N GLN A 381 -4.00 0.94 -4.73
CA GLN A 381 -4.44 0.90 -3.34
C GLN A 381 -5.86 0.37 -3.17
N ARG A 382 -6.79 0.74 -4.06
CA ARG A 382 -8.16 0.19 -4.06
C ARG A 382 -8.16 -1.33 -4.23
N LYS A 383 -7.37 -1.86 -5.18
CA LYS A 383 -7.25 -3.31 -5.41
C LYS A 383 -6.68 -4.03 -4.18
N GLN A 384 -5.70 -3.44 -3.51
CA GLN A 384 -5.12 -4.00 -2.27
C GLN A 384 -6.14 -4.01 -1.13
N PHE A 385 -6.91 -2.93 -0.99
CA PHE A 385 -7.99 -2.83 -0.02
C PHE A 385 -9.07 -3.90 -0.23
N GLU A 386 -9.53 -4.08 -1.48
CA GLU A 386 -10.57 -5.07 -1.80
C GLU A 386 -10.14 -6.50 -1.42
N LYS A 387 -8.89 -6.86 -1.71
CA LYS A 387 -8.31 -8.16 -1.31
C LYS A 387 -8.29 -8.35 0.21
N GLN A 388 -7.83 -7.34 0.93
CA GLN A 388 -7.75 -7.39 2.39
C GLN A 388 -9.14 -7.40 3.03
N LYS A 389 -10.09 -6.62 2.50
CA LYS A 389 -11.50 -6.63 2.92
C LYS A 389 -12.11 -8.03 2.79
N GLN A 390 -11.91 -8.70 1.65
CA GLN A 390 -12.39 -10.07 1.46
C GLN A 390 -11.73 -11.05 2.44
N LYS A 391 -10.42 -10.91 2.69
CA LYS A 391 -9.69 -11.74 3.66
C LYS A 391 -10.26 -11.61 5.08
N TYR A 392 -10.72 -10.43 5.47
CA TYR A 392 -11.37 -10.21 6.77
C TYR A 392 -12.59 -11.13 6.94
N ASP A 393 -13.48 -11.11 5.96
CA ASP A 393 -14.71 -11.90 5.98
C ASP A 393 -14.41 -13.41 6.03
N GLU A 394 -13.36 -13.85 5.34
CA GLU A 394 -12.90 -15.24 5.35
C GLU A 394 -12.34 -15.66 6.72
N GLU A 395 -11.49 -14.83 7.33
CA GLU A 395 -10.92 -15.13 8.65
C GLU A 395 -12.00 -15.13 9.74
N ILE A 396 -12.94 -14.18 9.73
CA ILE A 396 -14.07 -14.22 10.67
C ILE A 396 -14.86 -15.52 10.50
N LYS A 397 -15.26 -15.88 9.27
CA LYS A 397 -16.03 -17.11 9.01
C LYS A 397 -15.31 -18.38 9.47
N LYS A 398 -13.99 -18.44 9.28
CA LYS A 398 -13.13 -19.56 9.68
C LYS A 398 -13.22 -19.84 11.18
N TYR A 399 -13.27 -18.81 12.01
CA TYR A 399 -13.33 -18.96 13.47
C TYR A 399 -14.75 -18.91 14.05
N THR A 400 -15.78 -18.47 13.30
CA THR A 400 -17.18 -18.48 13.76
C THR A 400 -17.93 -19.78 13.49
N ASN A 401 -17.67 -20.46 12.38
CA ASN A 401 -18.46 -21.60 11.92
C ASN A 401 -17.83 -22.94 12.33
N GLY A 402 -17.34 -23.05 13.57
CA GLY A 402 -16.53 -24.17 14.06
C GLY A 402 -16.88 -25.50 13.40
N ALA A 403 -15.89 -26.12 12.74
CA ALA A 403 -15.97 -27.38 11.98
C ALA A 403 -17.40 -27.92 11.74
N VAL A 404 -18.05 -27.49 10.65
CA VAL A 404 -19.28 -28.16 10.20
C VAL A 404 -18.93 -29.59 9.81
N GLY A 405 -19.23 -30.52 10.71
CA GLY A 405 -19.45 -31.91 10.37
C GLY A 405 -20.60 -32.00 9.37
N ASN A 406 -20.33 -32.67 8.25
CA ASN A 406 -21.28 -33.13 7.23
C ASN A 406 -22.26 -32.10 6.65
N GLY A 407 -21.91 -31.60 5.46
CA GLY A 407 -22.84 -30.99 4.51
C GLY A 407 -22.18 -30.89 3.14
N THR A 408 -22.70 -31.64 2.18
CA THR A 408 -22.21 -31.82 0.81
C THR A 408 -22.08 -30.51 0.03
N GLY A 409 -20.84 -30.09 -0.27
CA GLY A 409 -20.53 -28.96 -1.14
C GLY A 409 -19.09 -29.04 -1.64
N ARG A 410 -18.92 -29.35 -2.92
CA ARG A 410 -17.66 -29.70 -3.58
C ARG A 410 -16.79 -28.45 -3.82
N SER A 411 -16.21 -27.86 -2.78
CA SER A 411 -15.09 -26.91 -2.90
C SER A 411 -13.82 -27.57 -2.38
N ARG A 412 -12.71 -27.40 -3.12
CA ARG A 412 -11.43 -28.09 -2.87
C ARG A 412 -11.01 -27.91 -1.41
N LYS A 413 -11.08 -29.00 -0.65
CA LYS A 413 -10.38 -29.16 0.62
C LYS A 413 -8.89 -28.93 0.36
N THR A 414 -8.36 -27.77 0.72
CA THR A 414 -6.99 -27.72 1.23
C THR A 414 -6.93 -28.74 2.36
N ARG A 415 -5.86 -29.53 2.41
CA ARG A 415 -5.65 -30.56 3.43
C ARG A 415 -5.62 -29.89 4.80
N ALA A 416 -6.80 -29.67 5.39
CA ALA A 416 -6.94 -29.46 6.81
C ALA A 416 -6.35 -30.71 7.47
N ALA A 417 -5.33 -30.50 8.29
CA ALA A 417 -4.81 -31.52 9.17
C ALA A 417 -6.00 -32.17 9.89
N ARG A 418 -6.04 -33.49 9.77
CA ARG A 418 -7.04 -34.36 10.35
C ARG A 418 -6.98 -34.18 11.87
N GLY A 419 -8.06 -33.65 12.46
CA GLY A 419 -8.40 -33.84 13.88
C GLY A 419 -7.32 -33.57 14.93
N SER A 420 -6.72 -32.38 14.97
CA SER A 420 -6.03 -31.90 16.17
C SER A 420 -6.69 -30.62 16.67
N ASN A 421 -6.85 -30.53 17.99
CA ASN A 421 -7.50 -29.46 18.73
C ASN A 421 -6.64 -28.16 18.73
N VAL A 422 -6.05 -27.76 17.60
CA VAL A 422 -5.12 -26.63 17.48
C VAL A 422 -5.90 -25.34 17.22
N ASN A 423 -6.69 -24.95 18.22
CA ASN A 423 -7.29 -23.63 18.29
C ASN A 423 -6.32 -22.71 19.04
N GLY A 424 -5.28 -22.21 18.36
CA GLY A 424 -4.25 -21.34 18.95
C GLY A 424 -4.77 -19.93 19.31
N TYR A 425 -3.86 -19.02 19.70
CA TYR A 425 -4.19 -17.66 20.17
C TYR A 425 -5.09 -16.87 19.20
N GLU A 426 -5.00 -17.14 17.89
CA GLU A 426 -5.80 -16.46 16.86
C GLU A 426 -7.30 -16.68 17.04
N LYS A 427 -7.71 -17.89 17.45
CA LYS A 427 -9.13 -18.17 17.70
C LYS A 427 -9.64 -17.30 18.85
N ILE A 428 -8.88 -17.26 19.95
CA ILE A 428 -9.21 -16.43 21.11
C ILE A 428 -9.32 -14.96 20.69
N PHE A 429 -8.42 -14.51 19.80
CA PHE A 429 -8.44 -13.16 19.27
C PHE A 429 -9.69 -12.86 18.42
N TYR A 430 -10.04 -13.72 17.46
CA TYR A 430 -11.22 -13.50 16.61
C TYR A 430 -12.54 -13.67 17.37
N GLU A 431 -12.59 -14.53 18.39
CA GLU A 431 -13.72 -14.59 19.33
C GLU A 431 -13.90 -13.25 20.05
N LYS A 432 -12.81 -12.65 20.57
CA LYS A 432 -12.85 -11.31 21.18
C LYS A 432 -13.30 -10.21 20.23
N LEU A 433 -12.79 -10.20 18.99
CA LEU A 433 -13.25 -9.27 17.95
C LEU A 433 -14.77 -9.37 17.76
N LYS A 434 -15.30 -10.59 17.68
CA LYS A 434 -16.73 -10.84 17.52
C LYS A 434 -17.55 -10.36 18.72
N GLU A 435 -17.12 -10.70 19.93
CA GLU A 435 -17.78 -10.31 21.19
C GLU A 435 -17.89 -8.78 21.34
N GLN A 436 -16.94 -8.03 20.77
CA GLN A 436 -16.86 -6.58 20.84
C GLN A 436 -17.43 -5.88 19.58
N ASN A 437 -18.37 -6.52 18.88
CA ASN A 437 -19.05 -5.99 17.68
C ASN A 437 -18.19 -5.79 16.42
N TYR A 438 -16.94 -6.25 16.41
CA TYR A 438 -16.10 -6.26 15.21
C TYR A 438 -16.25 -7.55 14.38
N GLY A 439 -17.32 -8.32 14.62
CA GLY A 439 -17.65 -9.53 13.86
C GLY A 439 -18.04 -9.30 12.39
N THR A 440 -18.18 -8.04 11.95
CA THR A 440 -18.37 -7.68 10.54
C THR A 440 -17.23 -6.81 10.06
N VAL A 441 -16.86 -6.95 8.78
CA VAL A 441 -15.78 -6.14 8.19
C VAL A 441 -16.07 -4.64 8.28
N GLY A 442 -17.34 -4.23 8.16
CA GLY A 442 -17.72 -2.81 8.21
C GLY A 442 -17.36 -2.12 9.51
N GLU A 443 -17.49 -2.79 10.66
CA GLU A 443 -17.13 -2.19 11.96
C GLU A 443 -15.61 -2.10 12.14
N PHE A 444 -14.85 -3.12 11.72
CA PHE A 444 -13.39 -3.06 11.73
C PHE A 444 -12.85 -1.96 10.80
N LEU A 445 -13.43 -1.80 9.61
CA LEU A 445 -13.08 -0.71 8.70
C LEU A 445 -13.36 0.68 9.32
N GLY A 446 -14.33 0.77 10.23
CA GLY A 446 -14.58 1.97 11.03
C GLY A 446 -13.40 2.32 11.94
N LEU A 447 -12.74 1.33 12.54
CA LEU A 447 -11.54 1.55 13.37
C LEU A 447 -10.35 2.05 12.54
N LEU A 448 -10.19 1.56 11.31
CA LEU A 448 -9.14 2.04 10.40
C LEU A 448 -9.30 3.54 10.08
N ASN A 449 -10.55 4.02 9.98
CA ASN A 449 -10.80 5.46 9.81
C ASN A 449 -10.32 6.29 11.01
N ASN A 450 -10.29 5.69 12.20
CA ASN A 450 -9.91 6.37 13.42
C ASN A 450 -8.39 6.48 13.62
N GLU A 451 -7.59 5.86 12.75
CA GLU A 451 -6.15 6.02 12.76
C GLU A 451 -5.76 7.50 12.63
N LYS A 452 -4.78 7.94 13.43
CA LYS A 452 -4.31 9.35 13.42
C LYS A 452 -3.91 9.81 12.02
N ALA A 453 -3.20 8.95 11.28
CA ALA A 453 -2.82 9.18 9.89
C ALA A 453 -4.05 9.47 9.01
N CYS A 454 -5.14 8.73 9.21
CA CYS A 454 -6.37 8.85 8.45
C CYS A 454 -7.21 10.06 8.85
N LYS A 455 -7.34 10.36 10.15
CA LYS A 455 -8.00 11.58 10.65
C LYS A 455 -7.31 12.86 10.15
N ASN A 456 -6.00 12.80 9.88
CA ASN A 456 -5.21 13.92 9.35
C ASN A 456 -5.44 14.20 7.85
N VAL A 457 -6.18 13.36 7.13
CA VAL A 457 -6.58 13.58 5.74
C VAL A 457 -7.88 14.39 5.72
N GLN A 458 -7.75 15.72 5.72
CA GLN A 458 -8.88 16.65 5.86
C GLN A 458 -9.39 17.23 4.54
N ASP A 459 -8.63 17.07 3.44
CA ASP A 459 -8.99 17.62 2.14
C ASP A 459 -10.15 16.84 1.50
N THR A 460 -11.33 17.45 1.48
CA THR A 460 -12.55 16.83 0.93
C THR A 460 -12.53 16.70 -0.58
N GLU A 461 -11.85 17.62 -1.27
CA GLU A 461 -11.66 17.61 -2.73
C GLU A 461 -10.63 16.54 -3.15
N GLY A 462 -9.70 16.19 -2.27
CA GLY A 462 -8.81 15.03 -2.38
C GLY A 462 -9.50 13.68 -2.23
N GLY A 463 -10.69 13.67 -1.64
CA GLY A 463 -11.46 12.49 -1.27
C GLY A 463 -11.32 12.16 0.21
N LYS A 464 -12.45 12.19 0.93
CA LYS A 464 -12.53 11.91 2.38
C LYS A 464 -12.27 10.43 2.67
N ILE A 465 -11.46 10.15 3.69
CA ILE A 465 -11.24 8.79 4.18
C ILE A 465 -12.49 8.27 4.88
N ASN A 466 -13.05 7.21 4.32
CA ASN A 466 -14.05 6.37 4.97
C ASN A 466 -14.06 4.96 4.37
N PHE A 467 -13.27 4.05 4.94
CA PHE A 467 -13.18 2.66 4.49
C PHE A 467 -14.52 1.90 4.60
N LYS A 468 -15.35 2.21 5.60
CA LYS A 468 -16.67 1.59 5.82
C LYS A 468 -17.64 1.83 4.65
N ASN A 469 -17.55 3.01 4.02
CA ASN A 469 -18.43 3.40 2.91
C ASN A 469 -17.93 2.95 1.53
N VAL A 470 -16.78 2.29 1.45
CA VAL A 470 -16.26 1.82 0.16
C VAL A 470 -17.13 0.67 -0.35
N LYS A 471 -17.94 0.97 -1.38
CA LYS A 471 -18.77 -0.01 -2.08
C LYS A 471 -17.90 -0.87 -2.99
N SER A 472 -18.09 -2.17 -2.94
CA SER A 472 -17.53 -3.10 -3.91
C SER A 472 -18.32 -2.93 -5.21
N SER A 473 -17.76 -2.28 -6.22
CA SER A 473 -18.45 -2.10 -7.51
C SER A 473 -18.32 -3.38 -8.35
N SER A 474 -19.44 -4.06 -8.61
CA SER A 474 -19.57 -5.15 -9.61
C SER A 474 -19.79 -4.64 -11.04
N ALA A 475 -19.89 -3.32 -11.24
CA ALA A 475 -20.03 -2.66 -12.53
C ALA A 475 -18.83 -1.73 -12.77
N GLY A 476 -18.27 -1.74 -13.97
CA GLY A 476 -16.98 -1.15 -14.36
C GLY A 476 -16.80 0.37 -14.23
N ALA A 477 -17.63 1.09 -13.45
CA ALA A 477 -17.27 2.41 -12.97
C ALA A 477 -16.33 2.25 -11.78
N SER A 478 -15.03 2.45 -11.99
CA SER A 478 -14.05 2.41 -10.91
C SER A 478 -14.51 3.35 -9.80
N GLY A 479 -14.71 2.83 -8.58
CA GLY A 479 -15.03 3.63 -7.39
C GLY A 479 -14.02 4.76 -7.12
N THR A 480 -12.93 4.81 -7.89
CA THR A 480 -11.97 5.91 -7.90
C THR A 480 -12.41 7.16 -8.67
N ASN A 481 -13.49 7.12 -9.46
CA ASN A 481 -14.07 8.31 -10.11
C ASN A 481 -15.33 8.85 -9.41
N ASP A 482 -15.81 8.19 -8.36
CA ASP A 482 -17.02 8.59 -7.65
C ASP A 482 -16.65 9.24 -6.30
N ILE A 483 -16.89 10.56 -6.19
CA ILE A 483 -16.65 11.31 -4.96
C ILE A 483 -17.45 10.76 -3.77
N LYS A 484 -18.58 10.08 -4.00
CA LYS A 484 -19.37 9.43 -2.95
C LYS A 484 -18.62 8.25 -2.32
N ASN A 485 -17.63 7.69 -3.02
CA ASN A 485 -16.72 6.64 -2.53
C ASN A 485 -15.34 7.22 -2.13
N GLY A 486 -15.34 8.44 -1.58
CA GLY A 486 -14.21 9.37 -1.40
C GLY A 486 -12.84 8.81 -1.01
N THR A 487 -12.73 7.68 -0.30
CA THR A 487 -11.45 7.08 0.10
C THR A 487 -10.51 6.86 -1.09
N PHE A 488 -11.03 6.22 -2.15
CA PHE A 488 -10.23 5.91 -3.34
C PHE A 488 -10.49 6.87 -4.51
N TYR A 489 -11.24 7.94 -4.26
CA TYR A 489 -11.50 8.95 -5.27
C TYR A 489 -10.19 9.58 -5.77
N ARG A 490 -10.05 9.74 -7.09
CA ARG A 490 -8.89 10.32 -7.80
C ARG A 490 -8.72 11.82 -7.57
N SER A 491 -9.49 12.40 -6.64
CA SER A 491 -9.57 13.84 -6.36
C SER A 491 -10.27 14.67 -7.45
N GLU A 492 -10.92 15.75 -7.02
CA GLU A 492 -11.49 16.81 -7.86
C GLU A 492 -10.37 17.58 -8.61
N TYR A 493 -9.16 17.65 -8.03
CA TYR A 493 -8.00 18.29 -8.65
C TYR A 493 -7.56 17.58 -9.94
N CYS A 494 -7.74 16.26 -9.99
CA CYS A 494 -7.42 15.41 -11.13
C CYS A 494 -8.68 15.01 -11.92
N GLN A 495 -9.68 15.88 -12.01
CA GLN A 495 -10.78 15.70 -12.94
C GLN A 495 -10.48 16.36 -14.30
N PRO A 496 -11.18 15.96 -15.37
CA PRO A 496 -11.26 16.76 -16.58
C PRO A 496 -11.72 18.20 -16.28
N CYS A 497 -11.45 19.15 -17.19
CA CYS A 497 -12.04 20.47 -17.05
C CYS A 497 -13.58 20.38 -17.02
N PRO A 498 -14.27 21.31 -16.33
CA PRO A 498 -15.70 21.49 -16.53
C PRO A 498 -16.02 21.73 -18.01
N ASP A 499 -17.25 21.41 -18.40
CA ASP A 499 -17.63 21.38 -19.82
C ASP A 499 -17.46 22.75 -20.50
N CYS A 500 -17.74 23.83 -19.79
CA CYS A 500 -17.51 25.22 -20.25
C CYS A 500 -16.37 25.93 -19.52
N GLY A 501 -15.47 25.17 -18.87
CA GLY A 501 -14.33 25.71 -18.15
C GLY A 501 -14.71 26.45 -16.87
N VAL A 502 -13.80 27.27 -16.36
CA VAL A 502 -13.95 28.04 -15.12
C VAL A 502 -13.66 29.52 -15.33
N ARG A 503 -14.10 30.36 -14.40
CA ARG A 503 -13.74 31.77 -14.30
C ARG A 503 -13.44 32.16 -12.86
N LYS A 504 -12.68 33.24 -12.65
CA LYS A 504 -12.52 33.82 -11.32
C LYS A 504 -13.69 34.74 -10.98
N THR A 505 -14.15 34.67 -9.75
CA THR A 505 -15.07 35.65 -9.15
C THR A 505 -14.27 36.72 -8.39
N ASN A 506 -14.91 37.79 -7.92
CA ASN A 506 -14.30 38.96 -7.27
C ASN A 506 -13.57 38.70 -5.92
N GLY A 507 -13.07 37.49 -5.68
CA GLY A 507 -12.31 37.10 -4.50
C GLY A 507 -11.33 35.94 -4.73
N ASN A 508 -10.78 35.79 -5.95
CA ASN A 508 -9.88 34.69 -6.36
C ASN A 508 -10.48 33.28 -6.22
N GLN A 509 -11.81 33.16 -6.10
CA GLN A 509 -12.50 31.88 -6.11
C GLN A 509 -12.89 31.48 -7.54
N TRP A 510 -12.72 30.19 -7.84
CA TRP A 510 -13.09 29.61 -9.13
C TRP A 510 -14.57 29.22 -9.16
N GLU A 511 -15.26 29.65 -10.21
CA GLU A 511 -16.64 29.27 -10.51
C GLU A 511 -16.68 28.50 -11.84
N LYS A 512 -17.44 27.40 -11.90
CA LYS A 512 -17.68 26.65 -13.16
C LYS A 512 -18.61 27.48 -14.04
N LYS A 513 -18.25 27.75 -15.31
CA LYS A 513 -19.17 28.46 -16.24
C LYS A 513 -20.37 27.54 -16.55
N ASN A 514 -21.58 28.09 -16.64
CA ASN A 514 -22.80 27.33 -16.95
C ASN A 514 -22.85 26.89 -18.42
N ASP A 515 -23.60 25.83 -18.73
CA ASP A 515 -23.69 25.24 -20.07
C ASP A 515 -24.20 26.23 -21.14
N ASP A 516 -25.12 27.13 -20.79
CA ASP A 516 -25.64 28.16 -21.71
C ASP A 516 -24.57 29.19 -22.16
N GLN A 517 -23.42 29.24 -21.47
CA GLN A 517 -22.30 30.14 -21.75
C GLN A 517 -21.18 29.46 -22.57
N CYS A 518 -21.40 28.25 -23.09
CA CYS A 518 -20.43 27.54 -23.93
C CYS A 518 -20.40 27.95 -25.42
N ASN A 519 -21.23 28.91 -25.81
CA ASN A 519 -21.54 29.19 -27.21
C ASN A 519 -20.45 30.03 -27.89
N ILE A 520 -19.29 29.41 -28.15
CA ILE A 520 -18.13 30.05 -28.80
C ILE A 520 -18.00 29.59 -30.25
N LYS A 521 -17.59 30.52 -31.13
CA LYS A 521 -17.29 30.26 -32.54
C LYS A 521 -15.98 29.50 -32.69
N LEU A 522 -16.06 28.23 -33.09
CA LEU A 522 -14.90 27.45 -33.50
C LEU A 522 -14.43 27.84 -34.91
N TYR A 523 -13.17 27.55 -35.21
CA TYR A 523 -12.64 27.72 -36.55
C TYR A 523 -12.99 26.53 -37.44
N LYS A 524 -13.17 26.79 -38.73
CA LYS A 524 -13.31 25.80 -39.78
C LYS A 524 -12.38 26.12 -40.97
N PRO A 525 -11.97 25.13 -41.74
CA PRO A 525 -11.21 25.36 -42.97
C PRO A 525 -12.01 26.23 -43.97
N LYS A 526 -11.34 27.13 -44.69
CA LYS A 526 -11.91 27.92 -45.79
C LYS A 526 -12.02 27.05 -47.04
N GLY A 527 -13.20 26.95 -47.63
CA GLY A 527 -13.40 26.29 -48.93
C GLY A 527 -12.81 24.88 -48.97
N ASP A 528 -11.91 24.64 -49.94
CA ASP A 528 -11.17 23.40 -50.19
C ASP A 528 -9.76 23.39 -49.59
N ALA A 529 -9.49 24.21 -48.55
CA ALA A 529 -8.20 24.26 -47.87
C ALA A 529 -7.67 22.85 -47.56
N THR A 530 -6.46 22.58 -48.02
CA THR A 530 -5.83 21.26 -47.93
C THR A 530 -5.10 21.15 -46.59
N PRO A 531 -5.53 20.24 -45.68
CA PRO A 531 -4.86 20.08 -44.39
C PRO A 531 -3.46 19.49 -44.51
N THR A 532 -2.61 19.80 -43.54
CA THR A 532 -1.49 18.93 -43.20
C THR A 532 -1.99 17.79 -42.31
N ASP A 533 -2.00 16.58 -42.84
CA ASP A 533 -2.41 15.37 -42.11
C ASP A 533 -1.31 14.93 -41.11
N ASN A 534 -1.65 14.92 -39.82
CA ASN A 534 -0.78 14.49 -38.73
C ASN A 534 -1.39 13.29 -38.02
N THR A 535 -0.81 12.11 -38.24
CA THR A 535 -1.28 10.87 -37.61
C THR A 535 -0.39 10.52 -36.43
N ILE A 536 -0.95 10.51 -35.22
CA ILE A 536 -0.22 10.15 -33.99
C ILE A 536 -0.80 8.87 -33.38
N LEU A 537 0.04 8.10 -32.67
CA LEU A 537 -0.44 6.96 -31.90
C LEU A 537 -1.30 7.45 -30.72
N LYS A 538 -2.45 6.82 -30.48
CA LYS A 538 -3.31 7.15 -29.35
C LYS A 538 -2.62 6.77 -28.06
N SER A 539 -2.27 7.75 -27.24
CA SER A 539 -1.87 7.48 -25.86
C SER A 539 -3.03 6.83 -25.09
N GLY A 540 -2.72 5.94 -24.17
CA GLY A 540 -3.71 5.31 -23.28
C GLY A 540 -3.92 6.08 -21.99
N GLU A 541 -4.91 5.67 -21.19
CA GLU A 541 -5.11 6.22 -19.86
C GLU A 541 -4.31 5.47 -18.80
N ASN A 542 -4.14 4.16 -18.97
CA ASN A 542 -3.39 3.31 -18.04
C ASN A 542 -1.93 3.13 -18.49
N HIS A 543 -1.08 2.72 -17.54
CA HIS A 543 0.33 2.42 -17.76
C HIS A 543 0.59 1.44 -18.91
N ASP A 544 -0.14 0.32 -18.97
CA ASP A 544 0.11 -0.73 -19.96
C ASP A 544 -0.56 -0.47 -21.31
N ASP A 545 -1.49 0.48 -21.40
CA ASP A 545 -2.28 0.73 -22.61
C ASP A 545 -1.38 1.08 -23.80
N ILE A 546 -0.32 1.87 -23.59
CA ILE A 546 0.59 2.23 -24.68
C ILE A 546 1.44 1.05 -25.12
N LYS A 547 1.88 0.21 -24.17
CA LYS A 547 2.60 -1.02 -24.49
C LYS A 547 1.73 -1.94 -25.34
N GLU A 548 0.48 -2.16 -24.96
CA GLU A 548 -0.47 -2.96 -25.73
C GLU A 548 -0.67 -2.39 -27.15
N LYS A 549 -0.82 -1.08 -27.27
CA LYS A 549 -0.98 -0.40 -28.57
C LYS A 549 0.28 -0.47 -29.43
N ILE A 550 1.47 -0.34 -28.85
CA ILE A 550 2.76 -0.50 -29.54
C ILE A 550 2.95 -1.96 -29.97
N GLU A 551 2.63 -2.94 -29.12
CA GLU A 551 2.68 -4.35 -29.48
C GLU A 551 1.71 -4.67 -30.62
N GLN A 552 0.49 -4.13 -30.60
CA GLN A 552 -0.46 -4.24 -31.70
C GLN A 552 0.06 -3.57 -32.97
N PHE A 553 0.61 -2.36 -32.87
CA PHE A 553 1.26 -1.67 -33.98
C PHE A 553 2.37 -2.53 -34.62
N CYS A 554 3.31 -3.04 -33.82
CA CYS A 554 4.40 -3.89 -34.31
C CYS A 554 3.90 -5.20 -34.93
N LYS A 555 2.85 -5.83 -34.36
CA LYS A 555 2.22 -7.03 -34.94
C LYS A 555 1.57 -6.73 -36.29
N THR A 556 0.96 -5.57 -36.47
CA THR A 556 0.36 -5.18 -37.77
C THR A 556 1.41 -4.95 -38.86
N GLN A 557 2.63 -4.51 -38.50
CA GLN A 557 3.75 -4.29 -39.43
C GLN A 557 4.46 -5.59 -39.82
N ASN A 558 4.56 -6.57 -38.91
CA ASN A 558 5.28 -7.83 -39.14
C ASN A 558 4.43 -8.94 -39.79
N GLY A 559 3.18 -8.67 -40.14
CA GLY A 559 2.35 -9.59 -40.92
C GLY A 559 2.79 -9.62 -42.38
N THR A 560 3.48 -10.70 -42.79
CA THR A 560 4.01 -10.93 -44.13
C THR A 560 2.95 -10.84 -45.23
N GLY A 561 3.16 -9.94 -46.20
CA GLY A 561 2.44 -9.96 -47.48
C GLY A 561 2.45 -8.65 -48.28
N GLY A 562 3.62 -8.22 -48.77
CA GLY A 562 3.76 -7.54 -50.07
C GLY A 562 3.40 -6.05 -50.22
N VAL A 563 4.42 -5.29 -50.62
CA VAL A 563 4.39 -4.02 -51.38
C VAL A 563 4.19 -2.71 -50.60
N ALA A 564 5.26 -1.91 -50.62
CA ALA A 564 5.24 -0.48 -50.43
C ALA A 564 4.41 0.18 -51.55
N ASN A 565 3.17 0.57 -51.24
CA ASN A 565 2.57 1.80 -51.73
C ASN A 565 1.23 2.04 -51.04
N GLY A 566 0.88 3.32 -50.92
CA GLY A 566 -0.30 3.79 -50.19
C GLY A 566 -1.62 3.17 -50.66
N SER A 567 -2.61 3.29 -49.77
CA SER A 567 -4.01 2.86 -49.93
C SER A 567 -4.26 1.34 -49.82
N GLY A 568 -4.71 0.89 -48.63
CA GLY A 568 -5.27 -0.45 -48.44
C GLY A 568 -5.74 -0.74 -47.01
N SER A 569 -7.05 -0.80 -46.83
CA SER A 569 -7.78 -0.99 -45.56
C SER A 569 -7.39 -2.23 -44.74
N LYS A 570 -7.04 -2.03 -43.46
CA LYS A 570 -7.22 -3.01 -42.38
C LYS A 570 -7.97 -2.33 -41.23
N SER A 571 -9.20 -2.75 -40.99
CA SER A 571 -10.18 -2.11 -40.08
C SER A 571 -9.72 -2.00 -38.61
N ASP A 572 -8.74 -2.79 -38.17
CA ASP A 572 -8.29 -2.79 -36.76
C ASP A 572 -7.13 -1.82 -36.47
N SER A 573 -6.41 -1.33 -37.49
CA SER A 573 -5.29 -0.40 -37.29
C SER A 573 -5.73 1.04 -37.01
N GLN A 574 -6.90 1.45 -37.51
CA GLN A 574 -7.43 2.82 -37.30
C GLN A 574 -7.76 3.11 -35.84
N LYS A 575 -8.03 2.08 -35.02
CA LYS A 575 -8.28 2.25 -33.58
C LYS A 575 -7.03 2.71 -32.82
N LEU A 576 -5.83 2.46 -33.36
CA LEU A 576 -4.54 2.79 -32.73
C LEU A 576 -4.13 4.25 -32.92
N TYR A 577 -4.67 4.97 -33.90
CA TYR A 577 -4.18 6.30 -34.27
C TYR A 577 -5.23 7.40 -34.13
N GLN A 578 -4.78 8.62 -33.81
CA GLN A 578 -5.53 9.85 -33.95
C GLN A 578 -5.06 10.59 -35.19
N LYS A 579 -6.00 10.94 -36.07
CA LYS A 579 -5.74 11.70 -37.30
C LYS A 579 -6.10 13.16 -37.10
N TRP A 580 -5.09 13.97 -36.84
CA TRP A 580 -5.23 15.42 -36.70
C TRP A 580 -5.02 16.09 -38.06
N LYS A 581 -5.89 17.04 -38.39
CA LYS A 581 -5.79 17.87 -39.59
C LYS A 581 -5.39 19.28 -39.19
N CYS A 582 -4.18 19.70 -39.56
CA CYS A 582 -3.64 21.01 -39.19
C CYS A 582 -3.74 21.98 -40.36
N TYR A 583 -4.07 23.22 -40.05
CA TYR A 583 -4.30 24.30 -41.01
C TYR A 583 -3.58 25.55 -40.55
N GLN A 584 -3.03 26.31 -41.48
CA GLN A 584 -2.46 27.63 -41.20
C GLN A 584 -3.57 28.64 -40.90
N PHE A 585 -3.24 29.69 -40.16
CA PHE A 585 -4.23 30.72 -39.79
C PHE A 585 -4.99 31.31 -41.00
N GLU A 586 -4.30 31.55 -42.12
CA GLU A 586 -4.89 32.14 -43.32
C GLU A 586 -5.91 31.22 -44.01
N GLU A 587 -5.83 29.91 -43.77
CA GLU A 587 -6.70 28.87 -44.31
C GLU A 587 -7.96 28.64 -43.46
N LEU A 588 -8.10 29.38 -42.35
CA LEU A 588 -9.15 29.18 -41.36
C LEU A 588 -10.12 30.36 -41.33
N THR A 589 -11.41 30.06 -41.20
CA THR A 589 -12.47 31.03 -40.95
C THR A 589 -13.25 30.63 -39.71
N LYS A 590 -13.76 31.59 -38.93
CA LYS A 590 -14.71 31.26 -37.86
C LYS A 590 -16.04 30.82 -38.46
N ASP A 591 -16.71 29.86 -37.82
CA ASP A 591 -18.07 29.53 -38.19
C ASP A 591 -19.01 30.71 -37.91
N VAL A 592 -19.87 31.05 -38.87
CA VAL A 592 -20.68 32.28 -38.87
C VAL A 592 -22.08 32.01 -38.30
N GLN A 593 -22.47 30.75 -38.07
CA GLN A 593 -23.78 30.41 -37.52
C GLN A 593 -23.74 30.09 -36.01
N GLU A 594 -24.59 30.85 -35.30
CA GLU A 594 -25.06 30.71 -33.91
C GLU A 594 -24.00 30.61 -32.79
N GLY A 595 -23.52 31.77 -32.33
CA GLY A 595 -22.80 31.92 -31.06
C GLY A 595 -22.65 33.39 -30.66
N VAL A 596 -22.76 33.69 -29.37
CA VAL A 596 -22.48 35.01 -28.77
C VAL A 596 -20.96 35.16 -28.63
N GLU A 597 -20.40 36.36 -28.78
CA GLU A 597 -18.98 36.59 -28.48
C GLU A 597 -18.71 36.29 -27.00
N ASP A 598 -17.80 35.37 -26.68
CA ASP A 598 -17.31 35.14 -25.31
C ASP A 598 -16.20 36.17 -25.02
N ASP A 599 -16.01 36.52 -23.75
CA ASP A 599 -15.01 37.52 -23.31
C ASP A 599 -13.58 37.15 -23.77
N ASP A 600 -13.36 35.85 -24.02
CA ASP A 600 -12.07 35.25 -24.40
C ASP A 600 -11.85 35.15 -25.94
N ASP A 601 -12.80 35.58 -26.79
CA ASP A 601 -12.73 35.39 -28.25
C ASP A 601 -11.65 36.24 -28.93
N GLY A 602 -11.44 37.47 -28.44
CA GLY A 602 -10.37 38.34 -28.94
C GLY A 602 -8.97 37.84 -28.57
N GLU A 603 -8.84 37.14 -27.44
CA GLU A 603 -7.59 36.46 -27.07
C GLU A 603 -7.38 35.19 -27.91
N TYR A 604 -8.46 34.44 -28.17
CA TYR A 604 -8.39 33.23 -28.98
C TYR A 604 -7.81 33.49 -30.38
N ASP A 605 -8.22 34.56 -31.04
CA ASP A 605 -7.72 34.88 -32.39
C ASP A 605 -6.24 35.19 -32.40
N LYS A 606 -5.77 35.87 -31.36
CA LYS A 606 -4.34 36.14 -31.16
C LYS A 606 -3.57 34.84 -30.91
N GLU A 607 -4.13 33.89 -30.15
CA GLU A 607 -3.51 32.58 -29.92
C GLU A 607 -3.38 31.76 -31.20
N VAL A 608 -4.45 31.63 -32.00
CA VAL A 608 -4.39 30.86 -33.26
C VAL A 608 -3.42 31.50 -34.24
N LYS A 609 -3.50 32.82 -34.42
CA LYS A 609 -2.58 33.55 -35.30
C LYS A 609 -1.14 33.45 -34.82
N GLY A 610 -0.89 33.63 -33.53
CA GLY A 610 0.43 33.56 -32.92
C GLY A 610 1.05 32.17 -32.97
N ALA A 611 0.23 31.12 -32.90
CA ALA A 611 0.67 29.73 -33.08
C ALA A 611 0.86 29.32 -34.56
N GLY A 612 0.52 30.20 -35.51
CA GLY A 612 0.57 29.93 -36.95
C GLY A 612 -0.61 29.11 -37.49
N GLY A 613 -1.58 28.74 -36.65
CA GLY A 613 -2.70 27.89 -37.03
C GLY A 613 -3.19 26.96 -35.91
N LEU A 614 -4.01 25.99 -36.29
CA LEU A 614 -4.56 24.98 -35.36
C LEU A 614 -4.75 23.62 -36.02
N CYS A 615 -4.88 22.59 -35.17
CA CYS A 615 -5.15 21.22 -35.55
C CYS A 615 -6.54 20.79 -35.08
N ILE A 616 -7.27 20.09 -35.94
CA ILE A 616 -8.62 19.59 -35.73
C ILE A 616 -8.61 18.05 -35.72
N LEU A 617 -9.18 17.45 -34.69
CA LEU A 617 -9.46 16.02 -34.61
C LEU A 617 -10.96 15.80 -34.66
N LYS A 618 -11.45 15.03 -35.64
CA LYS A 618 -12.87 14.61 -35.66
C LYS A 618 -13.15 13.64 -34.52
N ASN A 619 -14.30 13.78 -33.86
CA ASN A 619 -14.73 12.85 -32.83
C ASN A 619 -15.47 11.66 -33.44
N ASP A 620 -14.75 10.55 -33.65
CA ASP A 620 -15.31 9.32 -34.23
C ASP A 620 -16.38 8.64 -33.33
N GLN A 621 -16.50 9.03 -32.06
CA GLN A 621 -17.49 8.45 -31.13
C GLN A 621 -18.93 8.91 -31.39
N ARG A 622 -19.14 9.93 -32.23
CA ARG A 622 -20.45 10.48 -32.59
C ARG A 622 -21.12 9.79 -33.79
N ASN A 623 -20.56 8.70 -34.33
CA ASN A 623 -21.11 7.98 -35.48
C ASN A 623 -22.55 7.48 -35.23
N GLU A 624 -23.37 7.44 -36.29
CA GLU A 624 -24.84 7.42 -36.28
C GLU A 624 -25.53 6.33 -35.43
N GLU A 625 -24.83 5.27 -35.04
CA GLU A 625 -25.36 4.15 -34.25
C GLU A 625 -25.47 4.42 -32.74
N ASN A 626 -24.85 5.49 -32.19
CA ASN A 626 -24.80 5.77 -30.74
C ASN A 626 -25.41 7.13 -30.32
N LYS A 627 -26.33 7.69 -31.11
CA LYS A 627 -26.97 9.01 -30.85
C LYS A 627 -27.65 9.14 -29.47
N GLY A 628 -28.00 8.03 -28.80
CA GLY A 628 -28.64 8.05 -27.47
C GLY A 628 -27.70 8.25 -26.26
N LYS A 629 -26.37 8.13 -26.44
CA LYS A 629 -25.36 8.30 -25.36
C LYS A 629 -24.38 9.46 -25.60
N SER A 630 -24.37 10.06 -26.79
CA SER A 630 -23.33 10.99 -27.27
C SER A 630 -23.72 12.48 -27.29
N GLN A 631 -24.86 12.87 -26.69
CA GLN A 631 -25.36 14.25 -26.75
C GLN A 631 -24.41 15.30 -26.14
N ASN A 632 -23.49 14.91 -25.24
CA ASN A 632 -22.61 15.84 -24.52
C ASN A 632 -21.15 15.86 -25.02
N GLU A 633 -20.79 15.08 -26.05
CA GLU A 633 -19.44 15.13 -26.61
C GLU A 633 -19.35 16.02 -27.85
N PRO A 634 -18.25 16.79 -28.01
CA PRO A 634 -18.07 17.69 -29.15
C PRO A 634 -17.88 16.91 -30.46
N GLU A 635 -18.26 17.53 -31.57
CA GLU A 635 -18.07 16.98 -32.93
C GLU A 635 -16.60 16.85 -33.31
N GLN A 636 -15.79 17.76 -32.80
CA GLN A 636 -14.37 17.86 -33.09
C GLN A 636 -13.62 18.46 -31.91
N PHE A 637 -12.34 18.16 -31.80
CA PHE A 637 -11.43 18.79 -30.86
C PHE A 637 -10.47 19.71 -31.61
N GLN A 638 -10.27 20.92 -31.07
CA GLN A 638 -9.38 21.92 -31.64
C GLN A 638 -8.28 22.32 -30.65
N LYS A 639 -7.04 22.27 -31.14
CA LYS A 639 -5.83 22.70 -30.43
C LYS A 639 -5.07 23.66 -31.33
N THR A 640 -4.54 24.76 -30.80
CA THR A 640 -3.56 25.52 -31.59
C THR A 640 -2.37 24.63 -31.93
N PHE A 641 -1.59 24.97 -32.95
CA PHE A 641 -0.40 24.15 -33.29
C PHE A 641 0.52 23.96 -32.08
N TYR A 642 0.72 25.03 -31.30
CA TYR A 642 1.46 24.99 -30.04
C TYR A 642 0.83 23.98 -29.06
N ASP A 643 -0.46 24.08 -28.76
CA ASP A 643 -1.14 23.15 -27.84
C ASP A 643 -1.08 21.69 -28.31
N PHE A 644 -1.20 21.46 -29.62
CA PHE A 644 -1.11 20.13 -30.21
C PHE A 644 0.28 19.53 -30.00
N PHE A 645 1.33 20.30 -30.27
CA PHE A 645 2.71 19.86 -30.08
C PHE A 645 3.00 19.50 -28.62
N TYR A 646 2.65 20.38 -27.67
CA TYR A 646 2.87 20.12 -26.24
C TYR A 646 2.05 18.94 -25.72
N TYR A 647 0.79 18.81 -26.18
CA TYR A 647 -0.04 17.65 -25.86
C TYR A 647 0.64 16.35 -26.29
N TRP A 648 1.16 16.31 -27.53
CA TRP A 648 1.83 15.13 -28.06
C TRP A 648 3.11 14.80 -27.29
N VAL A 649 3.98 15.79 -27.05
CA VAL A 649 5.22 15.60 -26.28
C VAL A 649 4.94 15.11 -24.85
N ALA A 650 3.99 15.73 -24.14
CA ALA A 650 3.66 15.33 -22.77
C ALA A 650 3.16 13.88 -22.70
N HIS A 651 2.31 13.46 -23.65
CA HIS A 651 1.81 12.10 -23.69
C HIS A 651 2.90 11.09 -24.08
N MET A 652 3.77 11.45 -25.02
CA MET A 652 4.94 10.64 -25.38
C MET A 652 5.87 10.44 -24.18
N LEU A 653 6.15 11.49 -23.41
CA LEU A 653 6.99 11.40 -22.21
C LEU A 653 6.32 10.54 -21.13
N LYS A 654 5.02 10.72 -20.88
CA LYS A 654 4.28 9.87 -19.94
C LYS A 654 4.31 8.41 -20.37
N ASP A 655 4.14 8.13 -21.66
CA ASP A 655 4.18 6.79 -22.23
C ASP A 655 5.59 6.15 -22.22
N SER A 656 6.65 6.94 -21.99
CA SER A 656 8.04 6.47 -21.89
C SER A 656 8.49 6.10 -20.47
N ILE A 657 7.71 6.47 -19.46
CA ILE A 657 7.91 6.16 -18.04
C ILE A 657 7.24 4.83 -17.75
#